data_AF-A0A2T2NVV6-F1
#
_entry.id   AF-A0A2T2NVV6-F1
#
_cell.length_a   1.000
_cell.length_b   1.000
_cell.length_c   1.000
_cell.angle_alpha   90.00
_cell.angle_beta   90.00
_cell.angle_gamma   90.00
#
_symmetry.space_group_name_H-M   'P 1'
#
loop_
_entity.id
_entity.type
_entity.pdbx_description
1 polymer ?
#
loop_
_entity_poly.entity_id
_entity_poly.type
_entity_poly.pdbx_seq_one_letter_code
_entity_poly.pdbx_strand_id
1 'polypeptide(L)'
;MIWNNQLLSFAGYMQEDGSILGDPLNVHLTKAIIELGWRPPPFRTRWDMLPLVTMAEGEDPVITELPKDMFPLVEISHPQHTLAFDKLGLKWVPAPALSRMGFDIGGVQYTATPFIGWFMDAEIGVRNLADRERYNVLPSLIKALGWIDSVEQLDEINEADRLRLLSNAQSELNYAVHFSFQQANIRMTDTLTASAMYCNYDDEHLRKHGFRLPADPYWLAPPQGSIVPLWHRGGSPNYQPKPLIARHLQDPVKVWRRKTKQQEELNSLTYPARRSNWPATRENLSHVRIGYCSSGTTAVKLARKAEAYLLRLNKISVQYHISSPQPLNTLSPDTLQSGDIVLLIASSSGHGEIPVNGKDFENALSRSELPSGLEWAIFGNGNSSYSDSFNGAAKKLRNILLRRGASFLLPDFFYGDTLIEDPPFRQLNTWLFAVSMRLFNSAGEEATDLGSGSQPTPGYNIFQAFSPANVSSCTAISSNHRRLFIDVENSNPSCFSHAQFLIPNSHKTTQEILSIIGLTGKELLSQESPRLCLYDILSHFVDVDRPFKHIRWIHTIKLNNEEEDALLRQPLLQSLKILKKRRKIKPNSSAFLSALPLGRPRHFSLASAIEVNKNTSRLEFIVKTHTKGKFSSEFLSIAEIGASLRVRLSGQSTMSMIENFSKPIIAFATGSGIAPVKYILQQRLKISQESPSSLRQNLEPGPISLFVGFRGEDTQMVSDALHDGIKSNMIDILSLTPSNDKKWRAQDCVFNPGFKSTIERKVKKDECFVFVCASSQAANEFSSNLNAIIGVDVQKELGDRYLEEVFEVAQL
;
A
#
# COMPACT_ATOMS: atom_id res chain seq x y z
N MET A 1 -5.18 33.26 29.68
CA MET A 1 -4.62 33.13 28.32
C MET A 1 -5.21 31.92 27.61
N ILE A 2 -5.32 31.97 26.28
CA ILE A 2 -5.73 30.86 25.42
C ILE A 2 -4.56 30.50 24.51
N TRP A 3 -4.20 29.21 24.40
CA TRP A 3 -3.10 28.80 23.53
C TRP A 3 -3.52 28.76 22.08
N ASN A 4 -4.74 28.37 21.73
CA ASN A 4 -5.12 28.28 20.33
C ASN A 4 -5.23 29.69 19.71
N ASN A 5 -4.69 29.89 18.50
CA ASN A 5 -4.86 31.16 17.77
C ASN A 5 -6.32 31.37 17.37
N GLN A 6 -6.97 30.28 16.96
CA GLN A 6 -8.41 30.19 16.70
C GLN A 6 -9.02 29.11 17.59
N LEU A 7 -10.25 29.31 18.05
CA LEU A 7 -10.99 28.33 18.84
C LEU A 7 -11.18 27.04 18.04
N LEU A 8 -11.53 27.18 16.76
CA LEU A 8 -11.63 26.07 15.81
C LEU A 8 -10.34 26.03 14.99
N SER A 9 -9.47 25.06 15.28
CA SER A 9 -8.19 24.89 14.57
C SER A 9 -7.94 23.43 14.28
N PHE A 10 -7.44 23.13 13.09
CA PHE A 10 -6.97 21.79 12.75
C PHE A 10 -5.57 21.54 13.32
N ALA A 11 -5.28 20.30 13.69
CA ALA A 11 -3.95 19.86 14.09
C ALA A 11 -2.99 19.87 12.89
N GLY A 12 -1.70 20.07 13.16
CA GLY A 12 -0.62 19.90 12.19
C GLY A 12 0.39 18.88 12.69
N TYR A 13 0.52 17.75 12.00
CA TYR A 13 1.43 16.67 12.36
C TYR A 13 2.61 16.60 11.40
N MET A 14 3.81 16.86 11.90
CA MET A 14 5.04 16.60 11.18
C MET A 14 5.25 15.09 11.03
N GLN A 15 5.43 14.64 9.80
CA GLN A 15 5.72 13.24 9.45
C GLN A 15 7.24 13.00 9.46
N GLU A 16 7.65 11.72 9.43
CA GLU A 16 9.07 11.33 9.42
C GLU A 16 9.80 11.75 8.14
N ASP A 17 9.09 11.85 7.02
CA ASP A 17 9.61 12.32 5.73
C ASP A 17 9.67 13.85 5.60
N GLY A 18 9.32 14.58 6.68
CA GLY A 18 9.27 16.04 6.70
C GLY A 18 8.00 16.65 6.10
N SER A 19 7.08 15.83 5.57
CA SER A 19 5.77 16.30 5.14
C SER A 19 4.88 16.64 6.35
N ILE A 20 3.85 17.45 6.13
CA ILE A 20 2.91 17.84 7.18
C ILE A 20 1.51 17.31 6.85
N LEU A 21 0.92 16.58 7.79
CA LEU A 21 -0.48 16.17 7.74
C LEU A 21 -1.33 17.15 8.56
N GLY A 22 -2.32 17.78 7.94
CA GLY A 22 -3.19 18.77 8.59
C GLY A 22 -2.77 20.19 8.29
N ASP A 23 -2.87 21.09 9.27
CA ASP A 23 -2.59 22.52 9.09
C ASP A 23 -1.13 22.87 9.47
N PRO A 24 -0.26 23.25 8.52
CA PRO A 24 1.12 23.64 8.81
C PRO A 24 1.28 24.79 9.81
N LEU A 25 0.32 25.72 9.88
CA LEU A 25 0.38 26.82 10.84
C LEU A 25 0.38 26.32 12.29
N ASN A 26 -0.26 25.18 12.55
CA ASN A 26 -0.49 24.69 13.90
C ASN A 26 0.53 23.64 14.35
N VAL A 27 1.54 23.27 13.55
CA VAL A 27 2.51 22.22 13.91
C VAL A 27 3.14 22.42 15.29
N HIS A 28 3.64 23.62 15.58
CA HIS A 28 4.25 23.92 16.87
C HIS A 28 3.25 23.89 18.02
N LEU A 29 2.02 24.35 17.78
CA LEU A 29 0.94 24.34 18.76
C LEU A 29 0.50 22.89 19.05
N THR A 30 0.27 22.10 18.01
CA THR A 30 -0.07 20.67 18.10
C THR A 30 0.97 19.93 18.92
N LYS A 31 2.26 20.14 18.65
CA LYS A 31 3.35 19.54 19.44
C LYS A 31 3.27 19.93 20.92
N ALA A 32 3.09 21.22 21.22
CA ALA A 32 2.98 21.69 22.60
C ALA A 32 1.76 21.12 23.34
N ILE A 33 0.63 20.95 22.66
CA ILE A 33 -0.59 20.36 23.22
C ILE A 33 -0.41 18.85 23.49
N ILE A 34 0.30 18.13 22.60
CA ILE A 34 0.68 16.73 22.83
C ILE A 34 1.64 16.61 24.02
N GLU A 35 2.65 17.47 24.12
CA GLU A 35 3.58 17.53 25.27
C GLU A 35 2.83 17.78 26.59
N LEU A 36 1.74 18.55 26.55
CA LEU A 36 0.88 18.79 27.72
C LEU A 36 0.04 17.56 28.13
N GLY A 37 -0.08 16.56 27.28
CA GLY A 37 -0.77 15.29 27.58
C GLY A 37 -1.97 14.98 26.70
N TRP A 38 -2.28 15.83 25.69
CA TRP A 38 -3.31 15.48 24.72
C TRP A 38 -2.88 14.25 23.91
N ARG A 39 -3.82 13.31 23.74
CA ARG A 39 -3.62 12.13 22.91
C ARG A 39 -4.36 12.33 21.60
N PRO A 40 -3.65 12.52 20.48
CA PRO A 40 -4.28 12.59 19.16
C PRO A 40 -5.10 11.32 18.88
N PRO A 41 -6.09 11.38 17.99
CA PRO A 41 -6.78 10.19 17.52
C PRO A 41 -5.78 9.12 17.05
N PRO A 42 -6.08 7.81 17.25
CA PRO A 42 -5.22 6.73 16.77
C PRO A 42 -4.90 6.86 15.28
N PHE A 43 -5.86 7.38 14.51
CA PHE A 43 -5.73 7.66 13.10
C PHE A 43 -5.85 9.15 12.86
N ARG A 44 -4.74 9.75 12.47
CA ARG A 44 -4.62 11.19 12.26
C ARG A 44 -5.12 11.55 10.87
N THR A 45 -5.85 12.65 10.75
CA THR A 45 -6.38 13.18 9.48
C THR A 45 -5.94 14.62 9.25
N ARG A 46 -6.17 15.13 8.03
CA ARG A 46 -5.96 16.55 7.70
C ARG A 46 -6.91 17.50 8.44
N TRP A 47 -8.00 16.96 8.98
CA TRP A 47 -9.14 17.71 9.51
C TRP A 47 -9.39 17.40 11.00
N ASP A 48 -8.38 16.88 11.71
CA ASP A 48 -8.47 16.64 13.15
C ASP A 48 -8.52 17.96 13.90
N MET A 49 -9.57 18.16 14.70
CA MET A 49 -9.70 19.36 15.53
C MET A 49 -8.75 19.30 16.73
N LEU A 50 -8.02 20.38 16.97
CA LEU A 50 -7.28 20.58 18.22
C LEU A 50 -8.25 20.84 19.38
N PRO A 51 -7.95 20.34 20.59
CA PRO A 51 -8.65 20.77 21.79
C PRO A 51 -8.32 22.22 22.10
N LEU A 52 -9.18 22.87 22.89
CA LEU A 52 -8.91 24.20 23.42
C LEU A 52 -7.99 24.08 24.63
N VAL A 53 -6.94 24.89 24.70
CA VAL A 53 -6.09 25.00 25.89
C VAL A 53 -6.19 26.39 26.50
N THR A 54 -6.66 26.44 27.74
CA THR A 54 -6.83 27.66 28.53
C THR A 54 -5.93 27.63 29.75
N MET A 55 -5.47 28.80 30.18
CA MET A 55 -4.55 28.94 31.31
C MET A 55 -4.90 30.22 32.08
N ALA A 56 -5.39 30.07 33.30
CA ALA A 56 -5.62 31.18 34.22
C ALA A 56 -4.31 31.64 34.88
N GLU A 57 -4.33 32.80 35.52
CA GLU A 57 -3.17 33.28 36.27
C GLU A 57 -2.90 32.39 37.48
N GLY A 58 -1.64 32.00 37.69
CA GLY A 58 -1.24 31.10 38.77
C GLY A 58 -1.56 29.61 38.56
N GLU A 59 -2.50 29.29 37.68
CA GLU A 59 -2.95 27.92 37.41
C GLU A 59 -2.15 27.22 36.29
N ASP A 60 -2.39 25.92 36.16
CA ASP A 60 -1.83 25.08 35.10
C ASP A 60 -2.75 25.09 33.86
N PRO A 61 -2.21 24.92 32.65
CA PRO A 61 -3.02 24.89 31.43
C PRO A 61 -3.95 23.67 31.40
N VAL A 62 -5.22 23.89 31.07
CA VAL A 62 -6.26 22.87 31.00
C VAL A 62 -6.61 22.58 29.54
N ILE A 63 -6.62 21.30 29.18
CA ILE A 63 -7.05 20.82 27.86
C ILE A 63 -8.55 20.53 27.91
N THR A 64 -9.32 21.13 27.00
CA THR A 64 -10.77 20.90 26.85
C THR A 64 -11.06 20.42 25.43
N GLU A 65 -11.58 19.20 25.29
CA GLU A 65 -12.02 18.68 23.99
C GLU A 65 -13.31 19.35 23.53
N LEU A 66 -13.36 19.73 22.25
CA LEU A 66 -14.55 20.30 21.63
C LEU A 66 -15.44 19.18 21.09
N PRO A 67 -16.75 19.15 21.41
CA PRO A 67 -17.65 18.14 20.85
C PRO A 67 -17.72 18.25 19.32
N LYS A 68 -17.53 17.12 18.63
CA LYS A 68 -17.45 17.07 17.15
C LYS A 68 -18.72 17.57 16.47
N ASP A 69 -19.87 17.32 17.07
CA ASP A 69 -21.18 17.66 16.50
C ASP A 69 -21.57 19.13 16.74
N MET A 70 -20.82 19.85 17.58
CA MET A 70 -21.12 21.25 17.91
C MET A 70 -20.76 22.20 16.76
N PHE A 71 -19.76 21.84 15.95
CA PHE A 71 -19.26 22.66 14.84
C PHE A 71 -19.03 21.79 13.60
N PRO A 72 -20.09 21.42 12.87
CA PRO A 72 -19.94 20.61 11.67
C PRO A 72 -19.04 21.32 10.66
N LEU A 73 -18.06 20.59 10.12
CA LEU A 73 -17.17 21.11 9.09
C LEU A 73 -17.92 21.30 7.78
N VAL A 74 -17.59 22.38 7.06
CA VAL A 74 -18.08 22.64 5.71
C VAL A 74 -17.27 21.81 4.74
N GLU A 75 -17.92 20.93 3.98
CA GLU A 75 -17.28 20.18 2.89
C GLU A 75 -17.20 21.07 1.65
N ILE A 76 -16.00 21.22 1.09
CA ILE A 76 -15.79 22.09 -0.07
C ILE A 76 -16.07 21.29 -1.33
N SER A 77 -17.11 21.71 -2.06
CA SER A 77 -17.65 21.10 -3.26
C SER A 77 -17.75 22.12 -4.41
N HIS A 78 -17.88 21.62 -5.64
CA HIS A 78 -17.99 22.46 -6.82
C HIS A 78 -19.17 22.03 -7.71
N PRO A 79 -19.98 22.98 -8.23
CA PRO A 79 -21.17 22.62 -9.00
C PRO A 79 -20.87 22.01 -10.38
N GLN A 80 -19.75 22.36 -11.01
CA GLN A 80 -19.35 21.81 -12.32
C GLN A 80 -18.22 20.77 -12.24
N HIS A 81 -17.50 20.71 -11.11
CA HIS A 81 -16.29 19.89 -10.95
C HIS A 81 -16.38 18.98 -9.71
N THR A 82 -17.58 18.47 -9.44
CA THR A 82 -17.92 17.73 -8.21
C THR A 82 -16.92 16.61 -7.91
N LEU A 83 -16.66 15.73 -8.88
CA LEU A 83 -15.73 14.60 -8.70
C LEU A 83 -14.31 15.05 -8.34
N ALA A 84 -13.82 16.15 -8.92
CA ALA A 84 -12.47 16.64 -8.63
C ALA A 84 -12.36 17.10 -7.17
N PHE A 85 -13.35 17.82 -6.68
CA PHE A 85 -13.39 18.29 -5.29
C PHE A 85 -13.67 17.17 -4.29
N ASP A 86 -14.53 16.21 -4.64
CA ASP A 86 -14.79 15.02 -3.83
C ASP A 86 -13.51 14.19 -3.63
N LYS A 87 -12.72 14.01 -4.70
CA LYS A 87 -11.40 13.35 -4.63
C LYS A 87 -10.42 14.08 -3.71
N LEU A 88 -10.48 15.41 -3.65
CA LEU A 88 -9.62 16.17 -2.75
C LEU A 88 -10.10 16.12 -1.29
N GLY A 89 -11.39 15.87 -1.05
CA GLY A 89 -11.96 15.73 0.29
C GLY A 89 -11.69 16.94 1.19
N LEU A 90 -11.76 18.15 0.62
CA LEU A 90 -11.44 19.40 1.29
C LEU A 90 -12.53 19.79 2.29
N LYS A 91 -12.13 20.31 3.46
CA LYS A 91 -13.05 20.74 4.51
C LYS A 91 -12.57 22.04 5.14
N TRP A 92 -13.49 22.80 5.73
CA TRP A 92 -13.13 23.95 6.55
C TRP A 92 -14.06 24.14 7.74
N VAL A 93 -13.61 24.90 8.74
CA VAL A 93 -14.42 25.24 9.93
C VAL A 93 -15.46 26.32 9.58
N PRO A 94 -16.62 26.36 10.27
CA PRO A 94 -17.72 27.25 9.90
C PRO A 94 -17.48 28.74 10.23
N ALA A 95 -16.60 29.07 11.19
CA ALA A 95 -16.35 30.45 11.60
C ALA A 95 -14.89 30.71 12.04
N PRO A 96 -14.32 31.90 11.72
CA PRO A 96 -13.02 32.34 12.19
C PRO A 96 -13.14 32.89 13.62
N ALA A 97 -13.15 32.02 14.61
CA ALA A 97 -13.15 32.42 16.01
C ALA A 97 -11.72 32.67 16.50
N LEU A 98 -11.18 33.88 16.36
CA LEU A 98 -9.85 34.21 16.89
C LEU A 98 -9.89 34.27 18.42
N SER A 99 -9.00 33.55 19.09
CA SER A 99 -9.05 33.37 20.55
C SER A 99 -7.76 33.78 21.27
N ARG A 100 -6.60 33.80 20.61
CA ARG A 100 -5.33 34.31 21.18
C ARG A 100 -5.20 35.83 21.05
N MET A 101 -6.20 36.56 21.55
CA MET A 101 -6.27 38.02 21.55
C MET A 101 -6.42 38.55 22.98
N GLY A 102 -5.97 39.79 23.21
CA GLY A 102 -6.10 40.44 24.51
C GLY A 102 -6.52 41.90 24.39
N PHE A 103 -7.32 42.36 25.35
CA PHE A 103 -7.77 43.74 25.44
C PHE A 103 -6.79 44.57 26.26
N ASP A 104 -6.15 45.54 25.62
CA ASP A 104 -5.12 46.39 26.23
C ASP A 104 -5.70 47.78 26.52
N ILE A 105 -5.70 48.14 27.81
CA ILE A 105 -6.20 49.41 28.33
C ILE A 105 -5.45 49.81 29.60
N GLY A 106 -5.04 51.09 29.69
CA GLY A 106 -4.44 51.64 30.92
C GLY A 106 -3.15 50.97 31.39
N GLY A 107 -2.41 50.32 30.48
CA GLY A 107 -1.19 49.56 30.80
C GLY A 107 -1.43 48.12 31.26
N VAL A 108 -2.68 47.64 31.21
CA VAL A 108 -3.07 46.26 31.57
C VAL A 108 -3.61 45.55 30.33
N GLN A 109 -3.22 44.28 30.13
CA GLN A 109 -3.74 43.44 29.06
C GLN A 109 -4.58 42.28 29.61
N TYR A 110 -5.88 42.27 29.30
CA TYR A 110 -6.78 41.14 29.58
C TYR A 110 -6.62 40.07 28.50
N THR A 111 -6.02 38.92 28.83
CA THR A 111 -5.50 37.94 27.83
C THR A 111 -6.51 36.92 27.30
N ALA A 112 -7.81 37.17 27.48
CA ALA A 112 -8.89 36.27 27.08
C ALA A 112 -10.03 37.06 26.40
N THR A 113 -9.72 37.74 25.30
CA THR A 113 -10.69 38.56 24.55
C THR A 113 -10.90 37.97 23.15
N PRO A 114 -11.54 36.79 23.03
CA PRO A 114 -11.80 36.19 21.73
C PRO A 114 -12.79 37.05 20.92
N PHE A 115 -12.70 36.97 19.60
CA PHE A 115 -13.70 37.51 18.69
C PHE A 115 -14.11 36.47 17.65
N ILE A 116 -15.35 36.58 17.19
CA ILE A 116 -15.89 35.74 16.13
C ILE A 116 -16.49 36.63 15.05
N GLY A 117 -16.34 36.19 13.81
CA GLY A 117 -16.98 36.81 12.65
C GLY A 117 -17.37 35.75 11.64
N TRP A 118 -17.37 36.14 10.38
CA TRP A 118 -17.63 35.26 9.24
C TRP A 118 -16.35 35.22 8.40
N PHE A 119 -16.09 34.08 7.75
CA PHE A 119 -14.99 34.01 6.81
C PHE A 119 -15.28 34.89 5.59
N MET A 120 -14.20 35.38 4.99
CA MET A 120 -14.18 35.82 3.61
C MET A 120 -13.72 34.66 2.72
N ASP A 121 -14.27 34.54 1.51
CA ASP A 121 -13.92 33.49 0.55
C ASP A 121 -12.40 33.35 0.36
N ALA A 122 -11.68 34.46 0.12
CA ALA A 122 -10.24 34.45 -0.12
C ALA A 122 -9.39 34.11 1.11
N GLU A 123 -9.92 34.25 2.33
CA GLU A 123 -9.21 33.76 3.52
C GLU A 123 -9.02 32.24 3.45
N ILE A 124 -10.02 31.53 2.91
CA ILE A 124 -9.99 30.08 2.78
C ILE A 124 -9.42 29.68 1.42
N GLY A 125 -10.04 30.12 0.31
CA GLY A 125 -9.74 29.63 -1.04
C GLY A 125 -8.43 30.13 -1.62
N VAL A 126 -7.96 31.31 -1.21
CA VAL A 126 -6.73 31.94 -1.73
C VAL A 126 -5.57 31.80 -0.77
N ARG A 127 -5.81 31.99 0.54
CA ARG A 127 -4.77 31.85 1.56
C ARG A 127 -4.70 30.44 2.11
N ASN A 128 -5.65 30.04 2.94
CA ASN A 128 -5.47 28.84 3.75
C ASN A 128 -5.35 27.55 2.91
N LEU A 129 -6.18 27.36 1.89
CA LEU A 129 -6.14 26.17 1.04
C LEU A 129 -5.11 26.26 -0.10
N ALA A 130 -4.91 27.44 -0.68
CA ALA A 130 -4.09 27.60 -1.87
C ALA A 130 -2.62 27.95 -1.61
N ASP A 131 -2.28 28.65 -0.52
CA ASP A 131 -0.90 29.06 -0.27
C ASP A 131 0.04 27.84 -0.17
N ARG A 132 1.22 27.97 -0.80
CA ARG A 132 2.25 26.93 -0.83
C ARG A 132 2.74 26.53 0.56
N GLU A 133 2.84 27.51 1.47
CA GLU A 133 3.29 27.33 2.86
C GLU A 133 2.18 26.86 3.80
N ARG A 134 0.96 26.67 3.27
CA ARG A 134 -0.21 26.18 4.00
C ARG A 134 -0.63 24.83 3.38
N TYR A 135 -1.85 24.68 2.87
CA TYR A 135 -2.29 23.38 2.34
C TYR A 135 -1.82 23.10 0.89
N ASN A 136 -1.38 24.10 0.13
CA ASN A 136 -0.88 23.96 -1.24
C ASN A 136 -1.76 23.07 -2.15
N VAL A 137 -3.08 23.29 -2.15
CA VAL A 137 -4.04 22.39 -2.82
C VAL A 137 -4.00 22.53 -4.35
N LEU A 138 -3.55 23.66 -4.89
CA LEU A 138 -3.68 23.98 -6.32
C LEU A 138 -3.10 22.91 -7.27
N PRO A 139 -1.89 22.36 -7.06
CA PRO A 139 -1.36 21.33 -7.95
C PRO A 139 -2.21 20.04 -7.95
N SER A 140 -2.70 19.64 -6.78
CA SER A 140 -3.61 18.50 -6.64
C SER A 140 -4.96 18.75 -7.30
N LEU A 141 -5.47 19.98 -7.23
CA LEU A 141 -6.71 20.38 -7.90
C LEU A 141 -6.57 20.36 -9.42
N ILE A 142 -5.47 20.88 -9.98
CA ILE A 142 -5.18 20.84 -11.42
C ILE A 142 -5.18 19.40 -11.93
N LYS A 143 -4.53 18.49 -11.20
CA LYS A 143 -4.57 17.05 -11.50
C LYS A 143 -5.98 16.47 -11.39
N ALA A 144 -6.72 16.79 -10.32
CA ALA A 144 -8.08 16.27 -10.12
C ALA A 144 -9.08 16.76 -11.18
N LEU A 145 -8.86 17.96 -11.73
CA LEU A 145 -9.61 18.52 -12.86
C LEU A 145 -9.24 17.87 -14.21
N GLY A 146 -8.21 17.02 -14.25
CA GLY A 146 -7.74 16.35 -15.45
C GLY A 146 -7.00 17.26 -16.42
N TRP A 147 -6.45 18.38 -15.94
CA TRP A 147 -5.65 19.29 -16.77
C TRP A 147 -4.21 18.81 -16.97
N ILE A 148 -3.71 17.95 -16.07
CA ILE A 148 -2.41 17.26 -16.13
C ILE A 148 -2.57 15.83 -15.59
N ASP A 149 -1.69 14.91 -15.98
CA ASP A 149 -1.75 13.51 -15.54
C ASP A 149 -1.07 13.30 -14.16
N SER A 150 -0.02 14.07 -13.89
CA SER A 150 0.76 13.99 -12.65
C SER A 150 1.12 15.40 -12.15
N VAL A 151 1.34 15.54 -10.84
CA VAL A 151 1.64 16.85 -10.24
C VAL A 151 3.03 17.35 -10.67
N GLU A 152 3.95 16.42 -10.89
CA GLU A 152 5.35 16.67 -11.30
C GLU A 152 5.41 17.34 -12.68
N GLN A 153 4.45 17.06 -13.56
CA GLN A 153 4.35 17.72 -14.88
C GLN A 153 4.20 19.24 -14.77
N LEU A 154 3.69 19.76 -13.65
CA LEU A 154 3.48 21.19 -13.46
C LEU A 154 4.81 21.99 -13.47
N ASP A 155 5.92 21.34 -13.11
CA ASP A 155 7.26 21.94 -13.12
C ASP A 155 7.96 21.80 -14.49
N GLU A 156 7.45 20.93 -15.37
CA GLU A 156 8.02 20.64 -16.70
C GLU A 156 7.35 21.43 -17.83
N ILE A 157 6.12 21.92 -17.61
CA ILE A 157 5.39 22.74 -18.59
C ILE A 157 5.95 24.17 -18.68
N ASN A 158 5.67 24.83 -19.81
CA ASN A 158 6.11 26.21 -20.01
C ASN A 158 5.46 27.20 -19.03
N GLU A 159 6.12 28.34 -18.83
CA GLU A 159 5.72 29.35 -17.84
C GLU A 159 4.29 29.88 -18.07
N ALA A 160 3.87 30.05 -19.32
CA ALA A 160 2.55 30.58 -19.65
C ALA A 160 1.43 29.59 -19.30
N ASP A 161 1.61 28.30 -19.61
CA ASP A 161 0.65 27.25 -19.25
C ASP A 161 0.61 27.05 -17.73
N ARG A 162 1.76 27.06 -17.04
CA ARG A 162 1.82 26.96 -15.58
C ARG A 162 1.07 28.11 -14.90
N LEU A 163 1.28 29.35 -15.35
CA LEU A 163 0.56 30.53 -14.87
C LEU A 163 -0.95 30.38 -15.09
N ARG A 164 -1.38 29.98 -16.29
CA ARG A 164 -2.80 29.77 -16.61
C ARG A 164 -3.44 28.72 -15.69
N LEU A 165 -2.81 27.56 -15.55
CA LEU A 165 -3.37 26.45 -14.76
C LEU A 165 -3.49 26.83 -13.28
N LEU A 166 -2.46 27.42 -12.67
CA LEU A 166 -2.49 27.85 -11.27
C LEU A 166 -3.52 28.96 -11.03
N SER A 167 -3.60 29.95 -11.92
CA SER A 167 -4.56 31.06 -11.81
C SER A 167 -6.01 30.58 -11.95
N ASN A 168 -6.27 29.68 -12.90
CA ASN A 168 -7.59 29.09 -13.08
C ASN A 168 -7.96 28.22 -11.88
N ALA A 169 -7.05 27.35 -11.40
CA ALA A 169 -7.31 26.49 -10.24
C ALA A 169 -7.61 27.29 -8.97
N GLN A 170 -6.88 28.39 -8.72
CA GLN A 170 -7.16 29.27 -7.58
C GLN A 170 -8.55 29.92 -7.70
N SER A 171 -8.94 30.33 -8.91
CA SER A 171 -10.26 30.90 -9.17
C SER A 171 -11.39 29.88 -8.91
N GLU A 172 -11.26 28.66 -9.44
CA GLU A 172 -12.20 27.57 -9.20
C GLU A 172 -12.29 27.20 -7.72
N LEU A 173 -11.15 27.15 -7.01
CA LEU A 173 -11.10 26.87 -5.57
C LEU A 173 -11.81 27.96 -4.74
N ASN A 174 -11.57 29.23 -5.05
CA ASN A 174 -12.20 30.34 -4.34
C ASN A 174 -13.72 30.36 -4.54
N TYR A 175 -14.18 30.10 -5.76
CA TYR A 175 -15.61 29.95 -6.05
C TYR A 175 -16.22 28.72 -5.34
N ALA A 176 -15.53 27.57 -5.35
CA ALA A 176 -15.96 26.36 -4.64
C ALA A 176 -16.19 26.61 -3.14
N VAL A 177 -15.27 27.34 -2.50
CA VAL A 177 -15.38 27.73 -1.09
C VAL A 177 -16.66 28.53 -0.85
N HIS A 178 -16.88 29.60 -1.62
CA HIS A 178 -18.06 30.44 -1.45
C HIS A 178 -19.36 29.66 -1.68
N PHE A 179 -19.41 28.90 -2.76
CA PHE A 179 -20.54 28.02 -3.09
C PHE A 179 -20.85 27.05 -1.94
N SER A 180 -19.83 26.42 -1.37
CA SER A 180 -19.99 25.41 -0.31
C SER A 180 -20.53 25.99 0.98
N PHE A 181 -20.05 27.17 1.38
CA PHE A 181 -20.57 27.86 2.56
C PHE A 181 -22.03 28.28 2.37
N GLN A 182 -22.39 28.73 1.17
CA GLN A 182 -23.78 29.02 0.82
C GLN A 182 -24.66 27.76 0.89
N GLN A 183 -24.22 26.63 0.34
CA GLN A 183 -24.96 25.36 0.41
C GLN A 183 -25.11 24.85 1.84
N ALA A 184 -24.10 25.06 2.69
CA ALA A 184 -24.14 24.71 4.10
C ALA A 184 -24.95 25.69 4.97
N ASN A 185 -25.56 26.73 4.38
CA ASN A 185 -26.27 27.81 5.07
C ASN A 185 -25.42 28.51 6.15
N ILE A 186 -24.11 28.63 5.91
CA ILE A 186 -23.17 29.34 6.78
C ILE A 186 -22.81 30.67 6.15
N ARG A 187 -22.89 31.75 6.94
CA ARG A 187 -22.61 33.10 6.45
C ARG A 187 -21.13 33.23 6.06
N MET A 188 -20.90 33.73 4.86
CA MET A 188 -19.60 34.12 4.32
C MET A 188 -19.78 35.43 3.55
N THR A 189 -18.72 36.23 3.44
CA THR A 189 -18.68 37.40 2.55
C THR A 189 -17.72 37.14 1.40
N ASP A 190 -18.02 37.67 0.21
CA ASP A 190 -17.03 37.71 -0.86
C ASP A 190 -16.05 38.87 -0.64
N THR A 191 -14.84 38.68 -1.14
CA THR A 191 -13.72 39.61 -0.99
C THR A 191 -13.96 40.97 -1.61
N LEU A 192 -14.59 41.00 -2.78
CA LEU A 192 -14.75 42.24 -3.55
C LEU A 192 -15.75 43.16 -2.85
N THR A 193 -16.87 42.61 -2.40
CA THR A 193 -17.88 43.33 -1.62
C THR A 193 -17.32 43.79 -0.28
N ALA A 194 -16.66 42.89 0.48
CA ALA A 194 -16.09 43.26 1.78
C ALA A 194 -15.06 44.39 1.66
N SER A 195 -14.20 44.31 0.64
CA SER A 195 -13.21 45.34 0.34
C SER A 195 -13.85 46.67 -0.07
N ALA A 196 -14.88 46.65 -0.92
CA ALA A 196 -15.60 47.86 -1.32
C ALA A 196 -16.32 48.52 -0.15
N MET A 197 -16.98 47.73 0.71
CA MET A 197 -17.63 48.21 1.93
C MET A 197 -16.65 48.91 2.87
N TYR A 198 -15.48 48.30 3.10
CA TYR A 198 -14.43 48.93 3.91
C TYR A 198 -13.96 50.26 3.32
N CYS A 199 -13.65 50.29 2.01
CA CYS A 199 -13.20 51.51 1.33
C CYS A 199 -14.22 52.64 1.44
N ASN A 200 -15.51 52.35 1.24
CA ASN A 200 -16.59 53.32 1.36
C ASN A 200 -16.70 53.87 2.79
N TYR A 201 -16.62 52.98 3.79
CA TYR A 201 -16.66 53.37 5.19
C TYR A 201 -15.47 54.27 5.59
N ASP A 202 -14.27 53.91 5.17
CA ASP A 202 -13.06 54.69 5.46
C ASP A 202 -13.05 56.05 4.74
N ASP A 203 -13.57 56.14 3.50
CA ASP A 203 -13.77 57.43 2.81
C ASP A 203 -14.80 58.32 3.51
N GLU A 204 -15.91 57.75 3.97
CA GLU A 204 -16.89 58.50 4.74
C GLU A 204 -16.31 58.98 6.08
N HIS A 205 -15.56 58.11 6.76
CA HIS A 205 -14.89 58.44 8.01
C HIS A 205 -13.88 59.58 7.81
N LEU A 206 -13.05 59.52 6.76
CA LEU A 206 -12.12 60.59 6.42
C LEU A 206 -12.85 61.91 6.17
N ARG A 207 -13.94 61.90 5.38
CA ARG A 207 -14.72 63.10 5.09
C ARG A 207 -15.32 63.72 6.36
N LYS A 208 -15.76 62.87 7.30
CA LYS A 208 -16.42 63.32 8.53
C LYS A 208 -15.46 63.78 9.62
N HIS A 209 -14.31 63.12 9.77
CA HIS A 209 -13.40 63.33 10.91
C HIS A 209 -12.02 63.87 10.53
N GLY A 210 -11.68 63.93 9.24
CA GLY A 210 -10.40 64.45 8.74
C GLY A 210 -9.23 63.48 8.80
N PHE A 211 -9.44 62.22 9.17
CA PHE A 211 -8.40 61.19 9.18
C PHE A 211 -8.91 59.80 8.78
N ARG A 212 -7.98 58.99 8.24
CA ARG A 212 -8.16 57.59 7.84
C ARG A 212 -8.07 56.65 9.06
N LEU A 213 -8.81 55.55 9.03
CA LEU A 213 -8.75 54.55 10.09
C LEU A 213 -7.41 53.80 10.07
N PRO A 214 -6.92 53.37 11.24
CA PRO A 214 -5.73 52.55 11.29
C PRO A 214 -5.98 51.19 10.66
N ALA A 215 -5.13 50.79 9.73
CA ALA A 215 -5.32 49.58 8.94
C ALA A 215 -3.99 48.91 8.64
N ASP A 216 -3.99 47.58 8.63
CA ASP A 216 -2.94 46.77 8.01
C ASP A 216 -3.44 46.24 6.67
N PRO A 217 -3.06 46.86 5.54
CA PRO A 217 -3.51 46.43 4.23
C PRO A 217 -3.12 44.99 3.90
N TYR A 218 -2.01 44.45 4.43
CA TYR A 218 -1.62 43.04 4.20
C TYR A 218 -2.52 42.05 4.94
N TRP A 219 -3.11 42.48 6.05
CA TRP A 219 -4.11 41.71 6.78
C TRP A 219 -5.48 41.78 6.09
N LEU A 220 -5.91 42.98 5.68
CA LEU A 220 -7.27 43.23 5.20
C LEU A 220 -7.47 42.96 3.71
N ALA A 221 -6.45 43.15 2.87
CA ALA A 221 -6.53 42.86 1.44
C ALA A 221 -5.95 41.46 1.15
N PRO A 222 -6.76 40.49 0.69
CA PRO A 222 -6.24 39.20 0.25
C PRO A 222 -5.44 39.35 -1.04
N PRO A 223 -4.50 38.43 -1.34
CA PRO A 223 -3.52 38.57 -2.41
C PRO A 223 -4.09 38.24 -3.81
N GLN A 224 -5.25 38.80 -4.15
CA GLN A 224 -5.89 38.64 -5.48
C GLN A 224 -5.59 39.82 -6.43
N GLY A 225 -4.69 40.72 -6.04
CA GLY A 225 -4.22 41.83 -6.86
C GLY A 225 -5.18 43.02 -6.94
N SER A 226 -5.04 43.83 -8.00
CA SER A 226 -5.66 45.15 -8.13
C SER A 226 -7.18 45.14 -8.34
N ILE A 227 -7.79 43.97 -8.56
CA ILE A 227 -9.25 43.81 -8.62
C ILE A 227 -9.90 44.01 -7.24
N VAL A 228 -9.14 43.83 -6.15
CA VAL A 228 -9.59 44.09 -4.78
C VAL A 228 -9.42 45.59 -4.50
N PRO A 229 -10.49 46.39 -4.31
CA PRO A 229 -10.38 47.84 -4.16
C PRO A 229 -9.40 48.30 -3.07
N LEU A 230 -9.33 47.55 -1.97
CA LEU A 230 -8.48 47.83 -0.82
C LEU A 230 -6.99 47.71 -1.13
N TRP A 231 -6.60 46.97 -2.18
CA TRP A 231 -5.23 46.88 -2.66
C TRP A 231 -4.64 48.26 -2.96
N HIS A 232 -5.45 49.18 -3.50
CA HIS A 232 -5.04 50.55 -3.86
C HIS A 232 -4.90 51.48 -2.65
N ARG A 233 -5.20 51.02 -1.43
CA ARG A 233 -5.09 51.81 -0.19
C ARG A 233 -3.73 51.61 0.51
N GLY A 234 -2.70 51.19 -0.23
CA GLY A 234 -1.34 51.08 0.29
C GLY A 234 -0.89 52.38 0.97
N GLY A 235 -0.36 52.28 2.19
CA GLY A 235 0.08 53.45 2.97
C GLY A 235 -0.94 54.00 3.97
N SER A 236 -2.06 53.31 4.23
CA SER A 236 -2.91 53.62 5.39
C SER A 236 -2.08 53.66 6.69
N PRO A 237 -2.34 54.62 7.58
CA PRO A 237 -1.60 54.72 8.84
C PRO A 237 -1.86 53.46 9.67
N ASN A 238 -0.83 52.89 10.29
CA ASN A 238 -0.95 51.67 11.13
C ASN A 238 -0.53 51.98 12.57
N TYR A 239 -1.22 52.93 13.20
CA TYR A 239 -1.07 53.23 14.63
C TYR A 239 -2.06 52.39 15.45
N GLN A 240 -1.70 52.07 16.70
CA GLN A 240 -2.48 51.23 17.59
C GLN A 240 -3.03 52.04 18.77
N PRO A 241 -4.14 52.78 18.61
CA PRO A 241 -4.70 53.59 19.69
C PRO A 241 -5.23 52.69 20.80
N LYS A 242 -5.03 53.06 22.07
CA LYS A 242 -5.62 52.33 23.21
C LYS A 242 -6.94 53.00 23.64
N PRO A 243 -7.96 52.24 24.06
CA PRO A 243 -7.98 50.79 24.22
C PRO A 243 -8.05 50.02 22.89
N LEU A 244 -7.44 48.84 22.83
CA LEU A 244 -7.36 48.01 21.61
C LEU A 244 -7.41 46.51 21.94
N ILE A 245 -8.06 45.75 21.07
CA ILE A 245 -7.88 44.29 21.01
C ILE A 245 -6.61 44.00 20.19
N ALA A 246 -5.57 43.49 20.84
CA ALA A 246 -4.25 43.25 20.26
C ALA A 246 -3.79 41.81 20.51
N ARG A 247 -2.69 41.41 19.86
CA ARG A 247 -2.01 40.15 20.17
C ARG A 247 -1.47 40.18 21.60
N HIS A 248 -1.34 39.01 22.22
CA HIS A 248 -0.73 38.91 23.54
C HIS A 248 0.71 39.42 23.52
N LEU A 249 1.08 40.18 24.56
CA LEU A 249 2.47 40.62 24.76
C LEU A 249 3.42 39.43 24.97
N GLN A 250 2.91 38.35 25.58
CA GLN A 250 3.66 37.14 25.83
C GLN A 250 2.98 35.92 25.18
N ASP A 251 3.77 35.02 24.61
CA ASP A 251 3.25 33.76 24.08
C ASP A 251 2.91 32.81 25.25
N PRO A 252 1.68 32.26 25.31
CA PRO A 252 1.23 31.46 26.44
C PRO A 252 2.00 30.16 26.63
N VAL A 253 2.46 29.52 25.55
CA VAL A 253 3.27 28.28 25.61
C VAL A 253 4.65 28.61 26.18
N LYS A 254 5.25 29.74 25.77
CA LYS A 254 6.53 30.20 26.33
C LYS A 254 6.41 30.65 27.78
N VAL A 255 5.27 31.23 28.19
CA VAL A 255 4.99 31.55 29.60
C VAL A 255 4.97 30.26 30.42
N TRP A 256 4.19 29.27 29.99
CA TRP A 256 4.10 27.97 30.67
C TRP A 256 5.45 27.29 30.81
N ARG A 257 6.20 27.14 29.72
CA ARG A 257 7.53 26.50 29.74
C ARG A 257 8.53 27.21 30.68
N ARG A 258 8.46 28.54 30.80
CA ARG A 258 9.29 29.29 31.76
C ARG A 258 8.88 29.00 33.21
N LYS A 259 7.57 28.96 33.50
CA LYS A 259 7.03 28.62 34.82
C LYS A 259 7.43 27.20 35.24
N THR A 260 7.28 26.22 34.34
CA THR A 260 7.65 24.81 34.61
C THR A 260 9.14 24.68 34.92
N LYS A 261 10.02 25.30 34.12
CA LYS A 261 11.47 25.29 34.37
C LYS A 261 11.85 25.90 35.72
N GLN A 262 11.28 27.06 36.05
CA GLN A 262 11.52 27.71 37.34
C GLN A 262 11.05 26.82 38.51
N GLN A 263 9.93 26.12 38.34
CA GLN A 263 9.38 25.23 39.36
C GLN A 263 10.19 23.93 39.49
N GLU A 264 10.70 23.38 38.39
CA GLU A 264 11.66 22.26 38.38
C GLU A 264 12.99 22.64 39.04
N GLU A 265 13.53 23.82 38.73
CA GLU A 265 14.74 24.36 39.38
C GLU A 265 14.51 24.61 40.87
N LEU A 266 13.37 25.19 41.26
CA LEU A 266 13.04 25.43 42.66
C LEU A 266 12.83 24.12 43.43
N ASN A 267 12.15 23.13 42.83
CA ASN A 267 11.97 21.79 43.40
C ASN A 267 13.31 21.02 43.50
N SER A 268 14.27 21.31 42.62
CA SER A 268 15.62 20.74 42.69
C SER A 268 16.46 21.33 43.85
N LEU A 269 16.08 22.51 44.37
CA LEU A 269 16.76 23.20 45.47
C LEU A 269 16.16 22.89 46.86
N THR A 270 14.90 22.44 46.95
CA THR A 270 14.21 22.15 48.23
C THR A 270 14.27 20.69 48.69
N TYR A 271 14.84 19.78 47.89
CA TYR A 271 15.13 18.41 48.33
C TYR A 271 16.56 18.04 47.91
N PRO A 272 17.50 17.76 48.85
CA PRO A 272 18.63 16.92 48.51
C PRO A 272 18.05 15.52 48.33
N ALA A 273 17.59 15.22 47.12
CA ALA A 273 17.15 13.89 46.78
C ALA A 273 18.35 12.97 47.03
N ARG A 274 18.20 12.10 48.04
CA ARG A 274 18.95 10.84 48.16
C ARG A 274 18.99 10.27 46.75
N ARG A 275 20.13 10.37 46.09
CA ARG A 275 20.41 9.59 44.88
C ARG A 275 20.28 8.14 45.32
N SER A 276 19.12 7.54 45.04
CA SER A 276 19.04 6.11 44.97
C SER A 276 20.05 5.71 43.91
N ASN A 277 21.06 4.96 44.33
CA ASN A 277 21.91 4.20 43.44
C ASN A 277 21.01 3.14 42.78
N TRP A 278 20.24 3.56 41.79
CA TRP A 278 19.86 2.70 40.68
C TRP A 278 20.80 3.08 39.54
N PRO A 279 21.54 2.12 38.95
CA PRO A 279 22.48 2.45 37.90
C PRO A 279 21.69 3.04 36.74
N ALA A 280 21.92 4.31 36.43
CA ALA A 280 21.70 4.84 35.11
C ALA A 280 22.81 4.30 34.20
N THR A 281 22.77 3.00 33.91
CA THR A 281 23.36 2.49 32.68
C THR A 281 22.30 2.67 31.61
N ARG A 282 22.28 3.84 30.96
CA ARG A 282 21.96 3.84 29.53
C ARG A 282 23.16 3.20 28.84
N GLU A 283 23.25 1.88 28.95
CA GLU A 283 24.13 1.09 28.10
C GLU A 283 23.72 1.38 26.65
N ASN A 284 24.71 1.68 25.80
CA ASN A 284 24.53 1.72 24.35
C ASN A 284 24.06 0.34 23.92
N LEU A 285 22.74 0.10 23.89
CA LEU A 285 22.18 -1.13 23.36
C LEU A 285 22.54 -1.21 21.87
N SER A 286 23.07 -2.34 21.44
CA SER A 286 23.30 -2.62 20.03
C SER A 286 21.98 -2.57 19.25
N HIS A 287 22.00 -2.04 18.02
CA HIS A 287 20.78 -1.93 17.22
C HIS A 287 20.60 -3.16 16.33
N VAL A 288 19.37 -3.68 16.27
CA VAL A 288 18.96 -4.68 15.28
C VAL A 288 18.13 -3.97 14.23
N ARG A 289 18.66 -3.89 13.00
CA ARG A 289 18.01 -3.26 11.86
C ARG A 289 17.42 -4.29 10.91
N ILE A 290 16.15 -4.13 10.55
CA ILE A 290 15.45 -5.04 9.64
C ILE A 290 15.20 -4.35 8.30
N GLY A 291 15.85 -4.86 7.25
CA GLY A 291 15.68 -4.40 5.88
C GLY A 291 14.96 -5.44 5.02
N TYR A 292 14.12 -5.01 4.07
CA TYR A 292 13.47 -5.91 3.12
C TYR A 292 13.45 -5.38 1.69
N CYS A 293 13.49 -6.27 0.71
CA CYS A 293 13.21 -5.92 -0.69
C CYS A 293 12.18 -6.87 -1.29
N SER A 294 11.23 -6.32 -2.06
CA SER A 294 10.10 -7.06 -2.59
C SER A 294 9.44 -6.34 -3.75
N SER A 295 9.09 -7.08 -4.81
CA SER A 295 8.20 -6.58 -5.87
C SER A 295 6.72 -6.69 -5.51
N GLY A 296 6.37 -7.50 -4.50
CA GLY A 296 5.03 -7.64 -3.93
C GLY A 296 5.02 -7.41 -2.42
N THR A 297 4.03 -7.96 -1.70
CA THR A 297 3.89 -7.73 -0.24
C THR A 297 4.57 -8.78 0.65
N THR A 298 5.07 -9.89 0.09
CA THR A 298 5.56 -11.03 0.88
C THR A 298 6.73 -10.68 1.80
N ALA A 299 7.80 -10.01 1.33
CA ALA A 299 8.93 -9.68 2.22
C ALA A 299 8.53 -8.71 3.33
N VAL A 300 7.60 -7.79 3.05
CA VAL A 300 7.08 -6.83 4.04
C VAL A 300 6.38 -7.59 5.18
N LYS A 301 5.52 -8.55 4.85
CA LYS A 301 4.83 -9.41 5.82
C LYS A 301 5.82 -10.23 6.65
N LEU A 302 6.82 -10.83 6.00
CA LEU A 302 7.88 -11.58 6.69
C LEU A 302 8.69 -10.69 7.63
N ALA A 303 9.01 -9.47 7.22
CA ALA A 303 9.78 -8.52 8.03
C ALA A 303 9.01 -8.01 9.24
N ARG A 304 7.73 -7.68 9.11
CA ARG A 304 6.86 -7.34 10.24
C ARG A 304 6.74 -8.50 11.24
N LYS A 305 6.68 -9.74 10.74
CA LYS A 305 6.66 -10.92 11.62
C LYS A 305 7.99 -11.12 12.34
N ALA A 306 9.12 -10.89 11.67
CA ALA A 306 10.44 -10.91 12.28
C ALA A 306 10.57 -9.86 13.40
N GLU A 307 10.13 -8.63 13.15
CA GLU A 307 10.07 -7.56 14.15
C GLU A 307 9.23 -7.98 15.37
N ALA A 308 7.99 -8.43 15.16
CA ALA A 308 7.11 -8.84 16.24
C ALA A 308 7.70 -9.99 17.07
N TYR A 309 8.37 -10.94 16.42
CA TYR A 309 9.05 -12.05 17.08
C TYR A 309 10.21 -11.57 17.95
N LEU A 310 11.09 -10.71 17.42
CA LEU A 310 12.24 -10.18 18.15
C LEU A 310 11.82 -9.24 19.28
N LEU A 311 10.82 -8.37 19.07
CA LEU A 311 10.28 -7.51 20.11
C LEU A 311 9.70 -8.33 21.28
N ARG A 312 9.06 -9.47 20.98
CA ARG A 312 8.54 -10.38 22.02
C ARG A 312 9.66 -10.97 22.88
N LEU A 313 10.77 -11.39 22.27
CA LEU A 313 11.92 -11.93 23.01
C LEU A 313 12.66 -10.85 23.79
N ASN A 314 12.85 -9.68 23.16
CA ASN A 314 13.55 -8.55 23.77
C ASN A 314 12.79 -7.92 24.95
N LYS A 315 11.47 -8.15 25.09
CA LYS A 315 10.72 -7.78 26.30
C LYS A 315 11.18 -8.51 27.57
N ILE A 316 11.84 -9.67 27.42
CA ILE A 316 12.24 -10.52 28.55
C ILE A 316 13.59 -10.07 29.13
N SER A 317 14.55 -9.67 28.27
CA SER A 317 15.93 -9.36 28.69
C SER A 317 16.43 -7.95 28.31
N VAL A 318 15.70 -7.19 27.49
CA VAL A 318 16.00 -5.82 26.99
C VAL A 318 17.48 -5.62 26.64
N GLN A 319 17.96 -6.36 25.64
CA GLN A 319 19.37 -6.36 25.21
C GLN A 319 19.63 -5.52 23.96
N TYR A 320 18.61 -5.27 23.13
CA TYR A 320 18.78 -4.63 21.81
C TYR A 320 17.75 -3.53 21.56
N HIS A 321 18.09 -2.55 20.71
CA HIS A 321 17.10 -1.67 20.10
C HIS A 321 16.68 -2.23 18.74
N ILE A 322 15.42 -2.68 18.61
CA ILE A 322 14.91 -3.27 17.37
C ILE A 322 14.18 -2.19 16.56
N SER A 323 14.67 -1.88 15.37
CA SER A 323 14.01 -0.92 14.49
C SER A 323 12.83 -1.53 13.73
N SER A 324 11.83 -0.72 13.43
CA SER A 324 10.76 -1.13 12.50
C SER A 324 11.35 -1.54 11.14
N PRO A 325 10.80 -2.57 10.47
CA PRO A 325 11.24 -2.97 9.14
C PRO A 325 11.11 -1.86 8.11
N GLN A 326 12.13 -1.70 7.27
CA GLN A 326 12.16 -0.70 6.20
C GLN A 326 12.53 -1.32 4.84
N PRO A 327 12.07 -0.75 3.72
CA PRO A 327 12.60 -1.09 2.40
C PRO A 327 14.12 -0.91 2.36
N LEU A 328 14.83 -1.76 1.63
CA LEU A 328 16.29 -1.69 1.55
C LEU A 328 16.80 -0.33 1.06
N ASN A 329 16.13 0.33 0.09
CA ASN A 329 16.55 1.66 -0.37
C ASN A 329 16.49 2.74 0.73
N THR A 330 15.67 2.55 1.76
CA THR A 330 15.60 3.45 2.93
C THR A 330 16.70 3.14 3.94
N LEU A 331 17.16 1.89 4.01
CA LEU A 331 18.24 1.45 4.89
C LEU A 331 19.61 1.79 4.26
N SER A 332 20.06 3.05 4.32
CA SER A 332 21.37 3.40 3.75
C SER A 332 22.54 2.73 4.51
N PRO A 333 23.50 2.06 3.82
CA PRO A 333 24.70 1.51 4.44
C PRO A 333 25.49 2.54 5.25
N ASP A 334 25.46 3.81 4.85
CA ASP A 334 26.20 4.90 5.50
C ASP A 334 25.61 5.28 6.87
N THR A 335 24.36 4.87 7.15
CA THR A 335 23.71 5.11 8.44
C THR A 335 24.00 4.03 9.47
N LEU A 336 24.64 2.92 9.06
CA LEU A 336 24.97 1.79 9.93
C LEU A 336 26.09 2.18 10.90
N GLN A 337 26.01 1.72 12.14
CA GLN A 337 27.01 1.98 13.18
C GLN A 337 27.76 0.70 13.54
N SER A 338 28.97 0.85 14.07
CA SER A 338 29.75 -0.30 14.56
C SER A 338 28.98 -1.03 15.66
N GLY A 339 28.83 -2.36 15.53
CA GLY A 339 28.05 -3.19 16.45
C GLY A 339 26.57 -3.38 16.08
N ASP A 340 26.09 -2.80 14.97
CA ASP A 340 24.73 -3.07 14.49
C ASP A 340 24.61 -4.49 13.91
N ILE A 341 23.46 -5.11 14.18
CA ILE A 341 23.04 -6.37 13.57
C ILE A 341 22.03 -6.06 12.47
N VAL A 342 22.28 -6.51 11.25
CA VAL A 342 21.45 -6.21 10.09
C VAL A 342 20.80 -7.48 9.54
N LEU A 343 19.46 -7.52 9.63
CA LEU A 343 18.63 -8.60 9.14
C LEU A 343 18.03 -8.23 7.79
N LEU A 344 18.39 -8.96 6.73
CA LEU A 344 17.89 -8.73 5.37
C LEU A 344 16.89 -9.80 4.96
N ILE A 345 15.69 -9.39 4.56
CA ILE A 345 14.67 -10.28 4.00
C ILE A 345 14.49 -9.97 2.52
N ALA A 346 15.07 -10.82 1.67
CA ALA A 346 15.28 -10.51 0.27
C ALA A 346 14.40 -11.38 -0.64
N SER A 347 13.27 -10.83 -1.12
CA SER A 347 12.53 -11.44 -2.23
C SER A 347 13.23 -11.22 -3.55
N SER A 348 13.22 -12.24 -4.42
CA SER A 348 13.78 -12.13 -5.77
C SER A 348 12.72 -11.68 -6.79
N SER A 349 13.06 -10.74 -7.67
CA SER A 349 12.22 -10.32 -8.81
C SER A 349 12.66 -10.97 -10.11
N GLY A 350 11.70 -11.20 -11.03
CA GLY A 350 11.95 -11.60 -12.42
C GLY A 350 12.89 -12.80 -12.58
N HIS A 351 14.15 -12.52 -12.94
CA HIS A 351 15.22 -13.49 -13.18
C HIS A 351 16.22 -13.63 -12.01
N GLY A 352 15.79 -13.33 -10.77
CA GLY A 352 16.66 -13.38 -9.59
C GLY A 352 17.33 -12.04 -9.29
N GLU A 353 16.70 -10.95 -9.70
CA GLU A 353 17.16 -9.60 -9.42
C GLU A 353 16.70 -9.13 -8.04
N ILE A 354 17.41 -8.12 -7.53
CA ILE A 354 16.95 -7.38 -6.36
C ILE A 354 15.83 -6.44 -6.84
N PRO A 355 14.65 -6.46 -6.22
CA PRO A 355 13.53 -5.58 -6.58
C PRO A 355 13.87 -4.09 -6.52
N VAL A 356 13.04 -3.25 -7.16
CA VAL A 356 13.27 -1.80 -7.28
C VAL A 356 13.52 -1.13 -5.92
N ASN A 357 12.76 -1.52 -4.89
CA ASN A 357 12.89 -1.01 -3.52
C ASN A 357 14.13 -1.51 -2.75
N GLY A 358 15.05 -2.23 -3.42
CA GLY A 358 16.38 -2.55 -2.92
C GLY A 358 17.52 -2.28 -3.90
N LYS A 359 17.23 -1.65 -5.04
CA LYS A 359 18.24 -1.40 -6.09
C LYS A 359 19.23 -0.30 -5.71
N ASP A 360 18.77 0.75 -5.04
CA ASP A 360 19.63 1.84 -4.58
C ASP A 360 20.55 1.34 -3.46
N PHE A 361 20.03 0.47 -2.59
CA PHE A 361 20.82 -0.23 -1.59
C PHE A 361 21.90 -1.11 -2.21
N GLU A 362 21.59 -1.91 -3.24
CA GLU A 362 22.58 -2.71 -3.96
C GLU A 362 23.72 -1.84 -4.52
N ASN A 363 23.37 -0.71 -5.12
CA ASN A 363 24.33 0.25 -5.68
C ASN A 363 25.18 0.90 -4.59
N ALA A 364 24.56 1.33 -3.48
CA ALA A 364 25.23 1.95 -2.34
C ALA A 364 26.18 0.96 -1.66
N LEU A 365 25.71 -0.26 -1.37
CA LEU A 365 26.50 -1.33 -0.77
C LEU A 365 27.70 -1.73 -1.63
N SER A 366 27.55 -1.60 -2.96
CA SER A 366 28.63 -1.82 -3.92
C SER A 366 29.65 -0.68 -3.98
N ARG A 367 29.43 0.45 -3.30
CA ARG A 367 30.30 1.63 -3.30
C ARG A 367 30.84 1.97 -1.90
N SER A 368 30.00 1.94 -0.87
CA SER A 368 30.32 2.35 0.51
C SER A 368 31.31 1.43 1.21
N GLU A 369 32.15 2.00 2.08
CA GLU A 369 32.92 1.25 3.07
C GLU A 369 32.01 0.88 4.25
N LEU A 370 32.02 -0.39 4.65
CA LEU A 370 31.18 -0.86 5.76
C LEU A 370 31.90 -0.63 7.10
N PRO A 371 31.23 -0.06 8.10
CA PRO A 371 31.75 0.01 9.47
C PRO A 371 32.20 -1.36 9.98
N SER A 372 33.30 -1.40 10.74
CA SER A 372 33.77 -2.62 11.38
C SER A 372 32.81 -3.10 12.46
N GLY A 373 32.66 -4.42 12.63
CA GLY A 373 31.83 -5.01 13.68
C GLY A 373 30.34 -5.09 13.38
N LEU A 374 29.94 -4.98 12.11
CA LEU A 374 28.57 -5.29 11.65
C LEU A 374 28.38 -6.80 11.49
N GLU A 375 27.25 -7.32 11.99
CA GLU A 375 26.83 -8.71 11.78
C GLU A 375 25.58 -8.80 10.91
N TRP A 376 25.61 -9.65 9.89
CA TRP A 376 24.55 -9.77 8.91
C TRP A 376 23.86 -11.13 8.96
N ALA A 377 22.54 -11.16 8.75
CA ALA A 377 21.81 -12.39 8.47
C ALA A 377 20.81 -12.16 7.35
N ILE A 378 20.70 -13.11 6.44
CA ILE A 378 19.85 -12.98 5.26
C ILE A 378 18.83 -14.12 5.21
N PHE A 379 17.56 -13.78 5.10
CA PHE A 379 16.50 -14.68 4.70
C PHE A 379 16.18 -14.45 3.23
N GLY A 380 16.54 -15.41 2.37
CA GLY A 380 16.14 -15.38 0.98
C GLY A 380 14.69 -15.82 0.84
N ASN A 381 13.87 -15.00 0.18
CA ASN A 381 12.53 -15.39 -0.25
C ASN A 381 12.52 -15.64 -1.76
N GLY A 382 12.60 -16.92 -2.14
CA GLY A 382 12.67 -17.38 -3.52
C GLY A 382 11.54 -18.34 -3.85
N ASN A 383 11.49 -18.79 -5.10
CA ASN A 383 10.59 -19.85 -5.53
C ASN A 383 11.39 -20.88 -6.34
N SER A 384 11.46 -22.12 -5.87
CA SER A 384 12.31 -23.16 -6.48
C SER A 384 11.85 -23.62 -7.86
N SER A 385 10.63 -23.24 -8.30
CA SER A 385 10.24 -23.39 -9.73
C SER A 385 11.15 -22.58 -10.64
N TYR A 386 11.74 -21.48 -10.14
CA TYR A 386 12.75 -20.68 -10.81
C TYR A 386 14.16 -21.19 -10.49
N SER A 387 14.42 -22.47 -10.75
CA SER A 387 15.70 -23.15 -10.48
C SER A 387 16.97 -22.31 -10.77
N ASP A 388 17.05 -21.59 -11.90
CA ASP A 388 18.23 -20.77 -12.28
C ASP A 388 18.42 -19.53 -11.41
N SER A 389 17.32 -19.01 -10.86
CA SER A 389 17.27 -17.74 -10.14
C SER A 389 16.72 -17.89 -8.72
N PHE A 390 16.67 -19.12 -8.21
CA PHE A 390 16.15 -19.43 -6.89
C PHE A 390 16.98 -18.68 -5.84
N ASN A 391 16.30 -17.81 -5.07
CA ASN A 391 16.92 -16.90 -4.11
C ASN A 391 18.01 -15.98 -4.69
N GLY A 392 17.87 -15.58 -5.97
CA GLY A 392 18.85 -14.75 -6.68
C GLY A 392 19.19 -13.43 -5.99
N ALA A 393 18.20 -12.73 -5.43
CA ALA A 393 18.43 -11.47 -4.69
C ALA A 393 19.31 -11.68 -3.45
N ALA A 394 19.00 -12.69 -2.63
CA ALA A 394 19.79 -13.03 -1.45
C ALA A 394 21.21 -13.45 -1.81
N LYS A 395 21.39 -14.25 -2.87
CA LYS A 395 22.70 -14.62 -3.42
C LYS A 395 23.52 -13.40 -3.83
N LYS A 396 22.91 -12.44 -4.52
CA LYS A 396 23.56 -11.18 -4.94
C LYS A 396 24.00 -10.34 -3.75
N LEU A 397 23.08 -10.08 -2.81
CA LEU A 397 23.38 -9.31 -1.59
C LEU A 397 24.51 -9.95 -0.79
N ARG A 398 24.46 -11.26 -0.57
CA ARG A 398 25.51 -12.00 0.13
C ARG A 398 26.87 -11.89 -0.56
N ASN A 399 26.91 -12.05 -1.88
CA ASN A 399 28.16 -11.95 -2.64
C ASN A 399 28.78 -10.56 -2.56
N ILE A 400 27.96 -9.50 -2.58
CA ILE A 400 28.44 -8.12 -2.40
C ILE A 400 29.02 -7.94 -0.99
N LEU A 401 28.29 -8.39 0.05
CA LEU A 401 28.73 -8.32 1.45
C LEU A 401 30.04 -9.10 1.70
N LEU A 402 30.18 -10.31 1.14
CA LEU A 402 31.41 -11.10 1.26
C LEU A 402 32.62 -10.39 0.63
N ARG A 403 32.45 -9.77 -0.54
CA ARG A 403 33.51 -8.97 -1.18
C ARG A 403 33.91 -7.75 -0.36
N ARG A 404 33.03 -7.28 0.52
CA ARG A 404 33.23 -6.16 1.43
C ARG A 404 33.73 -6.58 2.82
N GLY A 405 34.03 -7.86 3.03
CA GLY A 405 34.55 -8.37 4.31
C GLY A 405 33.52 -8.37 5.44
N ALA A 406 32.23 -8.38 5.12
CA ALA A 406 31.17 -8.39 6.15
C ALA A 406 31.18 -9.68 6.98
N SER A 407 30.89 -9.57 8.26
CA SER A 407 30.72 -10.72 9.17
C SER A 407 29.26 -11.16 9.18
N PHE A 408 29.00 -12.47 9.26
CA PHE A 408 27.64 -13.02 9.24
C PHE A 408 27.32 -13.71 10.56
N LEU A 409 26.12 -13.45 11.08
CA LEU A 409 25.58 -14.06 12.30
C LEU A 409 25.34 -15.57 12.12
N LEU A 410 25.02 -15.99 10.89
CA LEU A 410 24.78 -17.37 10.51
C LEU A 410 25.74 -17.79 9.37
N PRO A 411 26.16 -19.07 9.29
CA PRO A 411 27.11 -19.54 8.29
C PRO A 411 26.68 -19.28 6.85
N ASP A 412 25.39 -19.43 6.55
CA ASP A 412 24.80 -19.14 5.24
C ASP A 412 23.49 -18.34 5.36
N PHE A 413 22.98 -17.82 4.23
CA PHE A 413 21.63 -17.28 4.15
C PHE A 413 20.60 -18.42 4.12
N PHE A 414 19.39 -18.15 4.60
CA PHE A 414 18.31 -19.14 4.60
C PHE A 414 17.59 -19.19 3.26
N TYR A 415 17.37 -20.38 2.72
CA TYR A 415 16.69 -20.61 1.44
C TYR A 415 15.18 -20.76 1.63
N GLY A 416 14.47 -19.65 1.83
CA GLY A 416 13.01 -19.64 1.83
C GLY A 416 12.44 -19.96 0.45
N ASP A 417 11.43 -20.83 0.42
CA ASP A 417 10.78 -21.28 -0.81
C ASP A 417 9.26 -21.09 -0.76
N THR A 418 8.76 -20.12 -1.53
CA THR A 418 7.33 -19.87 -1.74
C THR A 418 6.65 -21.00 -2.53
N LEU A 419 7.43 -21.87 -3.18
CA LEU A 419 6.89 -23.09 -3.77
C LEU A 419 6.47 -24.11 -2.71
N ILE A 420 7.03 -24.05 -1.51
CA ILE A 420 6.64 -24.95 -0.41
C ILE A 420 5.52 -24.28 0.41
N GLU A 421 5.70 -23.02 0.78
CA GLU A 421 4.80 -22.27 1.66
C GLU A 421 4.86 -20.78 1.30
N ASP A 422 3.71 -20.14 1.04
CA ASP A 422 3.64 -18.71 0.68
C ASP A 422 2.55 -17.97 1.47
N PRO A 423 2.90 -16.95 2.29
CA PRO A 423 4.27 -16.58 2.67
C PRO A 423 4.97 -17.69 3.47
N PRO A 424 6.30 -17.85 3.36
CA PRO A 424 7.06 -18.95 3.98
C PRO A 424 7.27 -18.74 5.49
N PHE A 425 6.19 -18.67 6.25
CA PHE A 425 6.21 -18.31 7.66
C PHE A 425 6.85 -19.36 8.57
N ARG A 426 6.65 -20.66 8.31
CA ARG A 426 7.31 -21.71 9.11
C ARG A 426 8.81 -21.69 8.86
N GLN A 427 9.18 -21.54 7.59
CA GLN A 427 10.59 -21.39 7.18
C GLN A 427 11.23 -20.16 7.83
N LEU A 428 10.52 -19.01 7.85
CA LEU A 428 10.96 -17.81 8.55
C LEU A 428 11.12 -18.07 10.06
N ASN A 429 10.18 -18.75 10.70
CA ASN A 429 10.27 -19.05 12.13
C ASN A 429 11.51 -19.90 12.46
N THR A 430 11.85 -20.87 11.61
CA THR A 430 13.08 -21.67 11.75
C THR A 430 14.33 -20.78 11.68
N TRP A 431 14.39 -19.87 10.71
CA TRP A 431 15.49 -18.92 10.58
C TRP A 431 15.56 -17.95 11.77
N LEU A 432 14.42 -17.40 12.20
CA LEU A 432 14.34 -16.49 13.35
C LEU A 432 14.74 -17.16 14.66
N PHE A 433 14.44 -18.46 14.81
CA PHE A 433 14.90 -19.23 15.96
C PHE A 433 16.44 -19.36 15.98
N ALA A 434 17.07 -19.62 14.82
CA ALA A 434 18.53 -19.66 14.73
C ALA A 434 19.15 -18.28 15.02
N VAL A 435 18.55 -17.20 14.49
CA VAL A 435 18.97 -15.82 14.79
C VAL A 435 18.84 -15.52 16.28
N SER A 436 17.70 -15.84 16.90
CA SER A 436 17.47 -15.53 18.32
C SER A 436 18.39 -16.29 19.26
N MET A 437 18.75 -17.53 18.93
CA MET A 437 19.74 -18.30 19.71
C MET A 437 21.11 -17.63 19.74
N ARG A 438 21.53 -16.99 18.63
CA ARG A 438 22.79 -16.25 18.58
C ARG A 438 22.73 -14.90 19.30
N LEU A 439 21.59 -14.21 19.22
CA LEU A 439 21.43 -12.89 19.82
C LEU A 439 21.20 -12.94 21.33
N PHE A 440 20.37 -13.86 21.82
CA PHE A 440 19.90 -13.82 23.21
C PHE A 440 20.50 -14.91 24.12
N ASN A 441 21.24 -15.88 23.57
CA ASN A 441 21.87 -16.96 24.34
C ASN A 441 23.40 -16.87 24.25
N SER A 442 24.00 -16.10 25.15
CA SER A 442 25.44 -15.93 25.32
C SER A 442 26.05 -17.00 26.25
N ALA A 443 25.79 -18.28 25.98
CA ALA A 443 26.51 -19.38 26.59
C ALA A 443 27.05 -20.30 25.48
N GLY A 444 28.37 -20.46 25.46
CA GLY A 444 29.11 -21.21 24.45
C GLY A 444 28.80 -22.71 24.44
N GLU A 445 27.65 -23.08 23.88
CA GLU A 445 27.47 -24.37 23.24
C GLU A 445 27.58 -24.17 21.74
N GLU A 446 28.50 -24.91 21.12
CA GLU A 446 28.60 -25.00 19.66
C GLU A 446 27.19 -25.29 19.13
N ALA A 447 26.69 -24.39 18.29
CA ALA A 447 25.45 -24.60 17.56
C ALA A 447 25.58 -25.94 16.82
N THR A 448 25.02 -27.01 17.39
CA THR A 448 24.82 -28.27 16.69
C THR A 448 24.16 -27.94 15.37
N ASP A 449 24.71 -28.52 14.31
CA ASP A 449 24.38 -28.40 12.89
C ASP A 449 22.86 -28.48 12.62
N LEU A 450 22.14 -27.43 13.01
CA LEU A 450 20.70 -27.30 12.89
C LEU A 450 20.43 -26.68 11.52
N GLY A 451 20.55 -27.54 10.51
CA GLY A 451 20.00 -27.27 9.19
C GLY A 451 20.97 -27.33 8.03
N SER A 452 21.91 -28.26 8.02
CA SER A 452 22.25 -28.99 6.78
C SER A 452 21.05 -29.83 6.29
N GLY A 453 19.83 -29.28 6.34
CA GLY A 453 18.71 -29.83 5.60
C GLY A 453 19.16 -29.82 4.16
N SER A 454 19.40 -31.01 3.61
CA SER A 454 19.83 -31.28 2.25
C SER A 454 19.45 -30.12 1.34
N GLN A 455 20.43 -29.41 0.76
CA GLN A 455 20.14 -28.35 -0.19
C GLN A 455 19.03 -28.88 -1.12
N PRO A 456 17.82 -28.31 -1.10
CA PRO A 456 16.75 -28.83 -1.93
C PRO A 456 17.24 -28.73 -3.36
N THR A 457 17.45 -29.87 -4.03
CA THR A 457 17.92 -29.92 -5.41
C THR A 457 16.94 -29.08 -6.24
N PRO A 458 17.35 -27.91 -6.76
CA PRO A 458 16.41 -26.97 -7.37
C PRO A 458 15.78 -27.64 -8.59
N GLY A 459 14.49 -27.99 -8.49
CA GLY A 459 13.73 -28.60 -9.57
C GLY A 459 12.94 -29.87 -9.21
N TYR A 460 13.33 -30.64 -8.18
CA TYR A 460 12.54 -31.85 -7.81
C TYR A 460 11.26 -31.51 -7.04
N ASN A 461 11.24 -30.41 -6.27
CA ASN A 461 10.08 -29.98 -5.50
C ASN A 461 8.88 -29.54 -6.36
N ILE A 462 9.11 -29.06 -7.60
CA ILE A 462 8.01 -28.67 -8.49
C ILE A 462 7.16 -29.87 -8.91
N PHE A 463 7.75 -31.05 -9.03
CA PHE A 463 7.04 -32.25 -9.46
C PHE A 463 6.06 -32.74 -8.39
N GLN A 464 6.41 -32.57 -7.11
CA GLN A 464 5.58 -32.94 -5.97
C GLN A 464 4.51 -31.87 -5.66
N ALA A 465 4.81 -30.60 -5.92
CA ALA A 465 3.92 -29.50 -5.58
C ALA A 465 2.70 -29.35 -6.53
N PHE A 466 2.72 -29.98 -7.71
CA PHE A 466 1.65 -29.88 -8.72
C PHE A 466 0.90 -31.19 -8.93
N SER A 467 -0.39 -31.18 -8.60
CA SER A 467 -1.31 -32.29 -8.81
C SER A 467 -1.80 -32.35 -10.27
N PRO A 468 -2.12 -33.54 -10.79
CA PRO A 468 -2.80 -33.67 -12.07
C PRO A 468 -4.23 -33.11 -11.98
N ALA A 469 -4.68 -32.48 -13.05
CA ALA A 469 -6.05 -32.00 -13.24
C ALA A 469 -6.48 -32.16 -14.70
N ASN A 470 -7.78 -32.32 -14.92
CA ASN A 470 -8.33 -32.52 -16.26
C ASN A 470 -9.31 -31.39 -16.59
N VAL A 471 -9.26 -30.89 -17.82
CA VAL A 471 -10.26 -29.94 -18.33
C VAL A 471 -11.60 -30.65 -18.47
N SER A 472 -12.61 -30.21 -17.74
CA SER A 472 -13.96 -30.77 -17.85
C SER A 472 -14.84 -30.00 -18.84
N SER A 473 -14.61 -28.69 -19.00
CA SER A 473 -15.25 -27.86 -20.01
C SER A 473 -14.49 -26.55 -20.25
N CYS A 474 -14.51 -26.04 -21.48
CA CYS A 474 -13.97 -24.72 -21.81
C CYS A 474 -14.90 -24.02 -22.82
N THR A 475 -15.56 -22.93 -22.40
CA THR A 475 -16.54 -22.21 -23.24
C THR A 475 -16.21 -20.72 -23.33
N ALA A 476 -16.58 -20.07 -24.44
CA ALA A 476 -16.45 -18.62 -24.57
C ALA A 476 -17.57 -17.92 -23.79
N ILE A 477 -17.21 -16.93 -22.96
CA ILE A 477 -18.17 -16.07 -22.24
C ILE A 477 -18.34 -14.74 -22.98
N SER A 478 -17.23 -14.19 -23.46
CA SER A 478 -17.19 -12.96 -24.28
C SER A 478 -16.11 -13.07 -25.36
N SER A 479 -15.94 -12.02 -26.16
CA SER A 479 -14.88 -11.93 -27.18
C SER A 479 -13.48 -12.19 -26.60
N ASN A 480 -13.27 -11.80 -25.33
CA ASN A 480 -11.96 -11.77 -24.69
C ASN A 480 -11.89 -12.62 -23.41
N HIS A 481 -12.92 -13.39 -23.07
CA HIS A 481 -12.94 -14.22 -21.86
C HIS A 481 -13.52 -15.61 -22.11
N ARG A 482 -12.90 -16.62 -21.51
CA ARG A 482 -13.35 -18.03 -21.51
C ARG A 482 -13.63 -18.51 -20.09
N ARG A 483 -14.65 -19.36 -19.95
CA ARG A 483 -14.96 -20.11 -18.74
C ARG A 483 -14.22 -21.44 -18.82
N LEU A 484 -13.34 -21.71 -17.87
CA LEU A 484 -12.61 -22.96 -17.78
C LEU A 484 -13.07 -23.72 -16.54
N PHE A 485 -13.51 -24.95 -16.72
CA PHE A 485 -13.73 -25.89 -15.63
C PHE A 485 -12.66 -26.97 -15.65
N ILE A 486 -12.10 -27.26 -14.47
CA ILE A 486 -11.18 -28.38 -14.28
C ILE A 486 -11.65 -29.25 -13.12
N ASP A 487 -11.36 -30.53 -13.22
CA ASP A 487 -11.60 -31.51 -12.17
C ASP A 487 -10.24 -31.87 -11.52
N VAL A 488 -10.16 -31.75 -10.20
CA VAL A 488 -8.95 -31.99 -9.41
C VAL A 488 -9.24 -33.07 -8.36
N GLU A 489 -8.50 -34.17 -8.43
CA GLU A 489 -8.61 -35.26 -7.46
C GLU A 489 -7.94 -34.92 -6.12
N ASN A 490 -8.44 -35.53 -5.04
CA ASN A 490 -7.99 -35.38 -3.66
C ASN A 490 -7.87 -33.91 -3.20
N SER A 491 -8.80 -33.07 -3.65
CA SER A 491 -8.85 -31.64 -3.30
C SER A 491 -10.12 -31.33 -2.52
N ASN A 492 -9.99 -30.50 -1.48
CA ASN A 492 -11.12 -29.96 -0.73
C ASN A 492 -11.42 -28.52 -1.22
N PRO A 493 -12.60 -28.26 -1.82
CA PRO A 493 -12.88 -26.98 -2.47
C PRO A 493 -13.00 -25.81 -1.49
N SER A 494 -13.18 -26.08 -0.19
CA SER A 494 -13.31 -25.07 0.86
C SER A 494 -11.97 -24.44 1.30
N CYS A 495 -10.83 -24.97 0.86
CA CYS A 495 -9.52 -24.58 1.36
C CYS A 495 -8.69 -23.71 0.40
N PHE A 496 -9.23 -23.31 -0.76
CA PHE A 496 -8.45 -22.68 -1.83
C PHE A 496 -9.16 -21.48 -2.45
N SER A 497 -8.41 -20.43 -2.76
CA SER A 497 -8.92 -19.24 -3.49
C SER A 497 -8.15 -18.98 -4.79
N HIS A 498 -7.02 -19.65 -5.00
CA HIS A 498 -6.17 -19.49 -6.17
C HIS A 498 -5.67 -20.83 -6.71
N ALA A 499 -5.32 -20.83 -7.99
CA ALA A 499 -4.64 -21.94 -8.64
C ALA A 499 -3.45 -21.44 -9.46
N GLN A 500 -2.39 -22.23 -9.46
CA GLN A 500 -1.24 -22.08 -10.35
C GLN A 500 -1.30 -23.18 -11.41
N PHE A 501 -1.24 -22.83 -12.69
CA PHE A 501 -1.17 -23.78 -13.80
C PHE A 501 0.22 -23.79 -14.42
N LEU A 502 0.73 -25.00 -14.70
CA LEU A 502 1.79 -25.19 -15.67
C LEU A 502 1.15 -25.45 -17.04
N ILE A 503 1.61 -24.71 -18.05
CA ILE A 503 1.09 -24.82 -19.41
C ILE A 503 1.72 -26.05 -20.06
N PRO A 504 0.93 -27.05 -20.48
CA PRO A 504 1.48 -28.24 -21.11
C PRO A 504 1.94 -27.96 -22.55
N ASN A 505 2.99 -28.65 -22.97
CA ASN A 505 3.46 -28.68 -24.34
C ASN A 505 2.61 -29.62 -25.19
N SER A 506 2.50 -29.33 -26.48
CA SER A 506 1.78 -30.21 -27.40
C SER A 506 2.45 -31.60 -27.48
N HIS A 507 1.63 -32.63 -27.71
CA HIS A 507 2.10 -34.00 -27.94
C HIS A 507 3.12 -34.04 -29.10
N LYS A 508 2.85 -33.28 -30.18
CA LYS A 508 3.76 -33.16 -31.34
C LYS A 508 5.13 -32.62 -30.96
N THR A 509 5.16 -31.56 -30.14
CA THR A 509 6.42 -30.95 -29.66
C THR A 509 7.19 -31.91 -28.77
N THR A 510 6.51 -32.58 -27.84
CA THR A 510 7.13 -33.54 -26.91
C THR A 510 7.75 -34.72 -27.66
N GLN A 511 7.02 -35.27 -28.64
CA GLN A 511 7.54 -36.33 -29.50
C GLN A 511 8.71 -35.87 -30.38
N GLU A 512 8.66 -34.65 -30.91
CA GLU A 512 9.77 -34.09 -31.71
C GLU A 512 11.05 -34.02 -30.87
N ILE A 513 10.97 -33.54 -29.63
CA ILE A 513 12.09 -33.48 -28.69
C ILE A 513 12.66 -34.90 -28.45
N LEU A 514 11.81 -35.85 -28.08
CA LEU A 514 12.22 -37.25 -27.82
C LEU A 514 12.89 -37.89 -29.05
N SER A 515 12.37 -37.61 -30.25
CA SER A 515 12.90 -38.13 -31.51
C SER A 515 14.31 -37.60 -31.83
N ILE A 516 14.59 -36.33 -31.51
CA ILE A 516 15.88 -35.70 -31.77
C ILE A 516 16.95 -36.24 -30.81
N ILE A 517 16.60 -36.38 -29.53
CA ILE A 517 17.54 -36.81 -28.48
C ILE A 517 17.71 -38.34 -28.42
N GLY A 518 16.85 -39.10 -29.09
CA GLY A 518 16.92 -40.56 -29.16
C GLY A 518 16.49 -41.27 -27.87
N LEU A 519 15.55 -40.68 -27.10
CA LEU A 519 14.99 -41.28 -25.87
C LEU A 519 13.55 -41.76 -26.11
N THR A 520 13.10 -42.76 -25.35
CA THR A 520 11.78 -43.37 -25.52
C THR A 520 10.65 -42.61 -24.83
N GLY A 521 10.98 -41.77 -23.85
CA GLY A 521 10.02 -41.05 -23.00
C GLY A 521 9.54 -41.87 -21.79
N LYS A 522 9.78 -43.19 -21.78
CA LYS A 522 9.38 -44.12 -20.70
C LYS A 522 10.42 -44.21 -19.58
N GLU A 523 11.55 -43.54 -19.72
CA GLU A 523 12.59 -43.52 -18.70
C GLU A 523 12.01 -42.89 -17.40
N LEU A 524 12.02 -43.67 -16.31
CA LEU A 524 11.67 -43.18 -14.97
C LEU A 524 12.87 -42.47 -14.38
N LEU A 525 12.65 -41.26 -13.87
CA LEU A 525 13.74 -40.36 -13.45
C LEU A 525 13.71 -40.00 -11.97
N SER A 526 12.69 -40.48 -11.25
CA SER A 526 12.55 -40.39 -9.80
C SER A 526 12.16 -41.76 -9.23
N GLN A 527 12.82 -42.20 -8.16
CA GLN A 527 12.37 -43.32 -7.33
C GLN A 527 11.34 -42.89 -6.28
N GLU A 528 11.24 -41.58 -6.01
CA GLU A 528 10.31 -40.97 -5.06
C GLU A 528 8.99 -40.59 -5.74
N SER A 529 7.89 -40.65 -4.99
CA SER A 529 6.56 -40.23 -5.46
C SER A 529 6.51 -38.71 -5.69
N PRO A 530 5.94 -38.22 -6.81
CA PRO A 530 5.27 -38.96 -7.88
C PRO A 530 6.26 -39.59 -8.87
N ARG A 531 5.97 -40.83 -9.31
CA ARG A 531 6.72 -41.53 -10.37
C ARG A 531 6.36 -40.93 -11.73
N LEU A 532 7.14 -39.94 -12.17
CA LEU A 532 7.00 -39.32 -13.48
C LEU A 532 7.99 -39.91 -14.48
N CYS A 533 7.53 -40.16 -15.71
CA CYS A 533 8.42 -40.50 -16.82
C CYS A 533 8.93 -39.23 -17.53
N LEU A 534 9.98 -39.36 -18.34
CA LEU A 534 10.52 -38.23 -19.12
C LEU A 534 9.45 -37.55 -19.98
N TYR A 535 8.52 -38.34 -20.54
CA TYR A 535 7.41 -37.80 -21.32
C TYR A 535 6.54 -36.87 -20.46
N ASP A 536 6.21 -37.23 -19.22
CA ASP A 536 5.41 -36.40 -18.31
C ASP A 536 6.11 -35.08 -17.99
N ILE A 537 7.43 -35.13 -17.75
CA ILE A 537 8.24 -33.95 -17.44
C ILE A 537 8.29 -33.01 -18.64
N LEU A 538 8.64 -33.53 -19.82
CA LEU A 538 8.71 -32.74 -21.05
C LEU A 538 7.34 -32.16 -21.43
N SER A 539 6.26 -32.91 -21.23
CA SER A 539 4.91 -32.46 -21.58
C SER A 539 4.35 -31.43 -20.60
N HIS A 540 4.61 -31.51 -19.30
CA HIS A 540 3.91 -30.65 -18.33
C HIS A 540 4.80 -29.68 -17.54
N PHE A 541 6.12 -29.91 -17.48
CA PHE A 541 7.00 -29.18 -16.58
C PHE A 541 8.12 -28.41 -17.27
N VAL A 542 8.26 -28.50 -18.59
CA VAL A 542 9.37 -27.88 -19.35
C VAL A 542 8.85 -26.72 -20.21
N ASP A 543 9.57 -25.60 -20.21
CA ASP A 543 9.28 -24.47 -21.09
C ASP A 543 10.13 -24.55 -22.36
N VAL A 544 9.56 -25.11 -23.43
CA VAL A 544 10.27 -25.38 -24.69
C VAL A 544 10.71 -24.12 -25.44
N ASP A 545 10.18 -22.94 -25.07
CA ASP A 545 10.57 -21.67 -25.69
C ASP A 545 11.75 -20.99 -24.99
N ARG A 546 12.26 -21.59 -23.91
CA ARG A 546 13.46 -21.12 -23.21
C ARG A 546 14.67 -21.96 -23.62
N PRO A 547 15.90 -21.42 -23.56
CA PRO A 547 17.12 -22.17 -23.82
C PRO A 547 17.43 -23.21 -22.74
N PHE A 548 18.38 -24.11 -23.03
CA PHE A 548 18.95 -24.99 -22.01
C PHE A 548 19.67 -24.17 -20.94
N LYS A 549 19.58 -24.63 -19.68
CA LYS A 549 20.29 -24.01 -18.55
C LYS A 549 21.80 -24.19 -18.64
N HIS A 550 22.22 -25.34 -19.15
CA HIS A 550 23.62 -25.70 -19.35
C HIS A 550 23.73 -26.84 -20.37
N ILE A 551 24.89 -27.01 -20.98
CA ILE A 551 25.13 -28.05 -22.02
C ILE A 551 25.86 -29.30 -21.50
N ARG A 552 26.08 -29.44 -20.19
CA ARG A 552 26.83 -30.58 -19.60
C ARG A 552 26.25 -31.95 -19.91
N TRP A 553 24.99 -32.01 -20.34
CA TRP A 553 24.29 -33.23 -20.70
C TRP A 553 24.82 -33.89 -21.99
N ILE A 554 25.47 -33.13 -22.89
CA ILE A 554 25.96 -33.60 -24.18
C ILE A 554 27.50 -33.74 -24.21
N HIS A 555 28.04 -34.53 -23.27
CA HIS A 555 29.48 -34.77 -23.16
C HIS A 555 30.05 -35.71 -24.23
N THR A 556 29.19 -36.43 -24.96
CA THR A 556 29.59 -37.45 -25.95
C THR A 556 29.92 -36.87 -27.33
N ILE A 557 29.68 -35.58 -27.57
CA ILE A 557 29.87 -34.91 -28.85
C ILE A 557 30.65 -33.60 -28.64
N LYS A 558 31.72 -33.37 -29.40
CA LYS A 558 32.39 -32.07 -29.46
C LYS A 558 31.52 -31.08 -30.24
N LEU A 559 30.97 -30.09 -29.54
CA LEU A 559 30.25 -28.96 -30.13
C LEU A 559 31.26 -27.89 -30.58
N ASN A 560 30.94 -27.17 -31.66
CA ASN A 560 31.64 -25.93 -31.99
C ASN A 560 31.05 -24.73 -31.23
N ASN A 561 31.74 -23.58 -31.26
CA ASN A 561 31.31 -22.38 -30.51
C ASN A 561 29.92 -21.87 -30.94
N GLU A 562 29.54 -22.04 -32.21
CA GLU A 562 28.21 -21.62 -32.71
C GLU A 562 27.09 -22.54 -32.21
N GLU A 563 27.33 -23.86 -32.18
CA GLU A 563 26.40 -24.86 -31.65
C GLU A 563 26.22 -24.69 -30.13
N GLU A 564 27.31 -24.39 -29.42
CA GLU A 564 27.29 -24.08 -27.99
C GLU A 564 26.49 -22.81 -27.69
N ASP A 565 26.74 -21.72 -28.42
CA ASP A 565 26.00 -20.46 -28.26
C ASP A 565 24.50 -20.64 -28.57
N ALA A 566 24.18 -21.39 -29.63
CA ALA A 566 22.79 -21.65 -30.00
C ALA A 566 22.03 -22.50 -28.97
N LEU A 567 22.69 -23.45 -28.29
CA LEU A 567 22.08 -24.25 -27.22
C LEU A 567 21.80 -23.43 -25.96
N LEU A 568 22.62 -22.43 -25.67
CA LEU A 568 22.50 -21.58 -24.49
C LEU A 568 21.62 -20.35 -24.69
N ARG A 569 21.37 -19.92 -25.93
CA ARG A 569 20.62 -18.68 -26.24
C ARG A 569 19.30 -18.86 -26.98
N GLN A 570 19.14 -19.91 -27.78
CA GLN A 570 17.90 -20.12 -28.56
C GLN A 570 16.87 -20.97 -27.81
N PRO A 571 15.57 -20.88 -28.17
CA PRO A 571 14.53 -21.79 -27.68
C PRO A 571 14.91 -23.27 -27.82
N LEU A 572 14.61 -24.09 -26.80
CA LEU A 572 15.00 -25.49 -26.72
C LEU A 572 14.69 -26.30 -28.00
N LEU A 573 13.50 -26.12 -28.58
CA LEU A 573 13.12 -26.83 -29.81
C LEU A 573 13.96 -26.38 -31.01
N GLN A 574 14.30 -25.09 -31.11
CA GLN A 574 15.15 -24.58 -32.19
C GLN A 574 16.59 -25.07 -32.04
N SER A 575 17.14 -25.02 -30.82
CA SER A 575 18.49 -25.52 -30.55
C SER A 575 18.62 -27.02 -30.83
N LEU A 576 17.61 -27.82 -30.45
CA LEU A 576 17.58 -29.25 -30.75
C LEU A 576 17.53 -29.54 -32.26
N LYS A 577 16.87 -28.71 -33.07
CA LYS A 577 16.85 -28.88 -34.53
C LYS A 577 18.23 -28.74 -35.17
N ILE A 578 19.13 -27.94 -34.60
CA ILE A 578 20.54 -27.84 -35.03
C ILE A 578 21.23 -29.20 -34.84
N LEU A 579 20.99 -29.84 -33.70
CA LEU A 579 21.57 -31.14 -33.35
C LEU A 579 20.97 -32.32 -34.13
N LYS A 580 19.79 -32.17 -34.74
CA LYS A 580 19.12 -33.22 -35.55
C LYS A 580 20.01 -33.80 -36.67
N LYS A 581 20.98 -33.04 -37.17
CA LYS A 581 21.93 -33.48 -38.22
C LYS A 581 23.01 -34.43 -37.70
N ARG A 582 23.21 -34.54 -36.38
CA ARG A 582 24.23 -35.42 -35.76
C ARG A 582 23.63 -36.80 -35.50
N ARG A 583 24.15 -37.84 -36.16
CA ARG A 583 23.70 -39.23 -35.93
C ARG A 583 24.25 -39.76 -34.59
N LYS A 584 23.32 -40.15 -33.70
CA LYS A 584 23.49 -40.79 -32.36
C LYS A 584 23.93 -39.86 -31.22
N ILE A 585 23.03 -38.97 -30.81
CA ILE A 585 23.08 -38.32 -29.49
C ILE A 585 22.64 -39.35 -28.45
N LYS A 586 23.48 -39.61 -27.44
CA LYS A 586 23.11 -40.41 -26.26
C LYS A 586 23.28 -39.53 -25.02
N PRO A 587 22.22 -38.83 -24.59
CA PRO A 587 22.29 -37.98 -23.42
C PRO A 587 22.32 -38.84 -22.15
N ASN A 588 23.06 -38.38 -21.14
CA ASN A 588 22.83 -38.88 -19.78
C ASN A 588 21.47 -38.33 -19.32
N SER A 589 20.52 -39.20 -18.99
CA SER A 589 19.14 -38.82 -18.71
C SER A 589 18.99 -37.90 -17.49
N SER A 590 19.79 -38.10 -16.45
CA SER A 590 19.82 -37.24 -15.26
C SER A 590 20.44 -35.87 -15.56
N ALA A 591 21.55 -35.82 -16.28
CA ALA A 591 22.18 -34.57 -16.69
C ALA A 591 21.33 -33.79 -17.70
N PHE A 592 20.57 -34.48 -18.55
CA PHE A 592 19.63 -33.88 -19.48
C PHE A 592 18.49 -33.19 -18.73
N LEU A 593 17.89 -33.87 -17.74
CA LEU A 593 16.86 -33.25 -16.90
C LEU A 593 17.34 -31.97 -16.21
N SER A 594 18.55 -31.98 -15.64
CA SER A 594 19.07 -30.80 -14.95
C SER A 594 19.30 -29.61 -15.90
N ALA A 595 19.49 -29.89 -17.20
CA ALA A 595 19.64 -28.89 -18.25
C ALA A 595 18.31 -28.28 -18.72
N LEU A 596 17.17 -28.93 -18.47
CA LEU A 596 15.88 -28.50 -19.01
C LEU A 596 15.36 -27.24 -18.29
N PRO A 597 14.90 -26.22 -19.03
CA PRO A 597 14.23 -25.07 -18.46
C PRO A 597 12.84 -25.45 -17.93
N LEU A 598 12.60 -25.28 -16.63
CA LEU A 598 11.30 -25.57 -16.05
C LEU A 598 10.26 -24.50 -16.41
N GLY A 599 9.02 -24.95 -16.59
CA GLY A 599 7.82 -24.16 -16.81
C GLY A 599 7.57 -23.22 -15.63
N ARG A 600 7.28 -21.96 -15.94
CA ARG A 600 6.88 -20.98 -14.93
C ARG A 600 5.36 -21.09 -14.70
N PRO A 601 4.88 -21.34 -13.48
CA PRO A 601 3.45 -21.41 -13.19
C PRO A 601 2.73 -20.07 -13.45
N ARG A 602 1.44 -20.14 -13.83
CA ARG A 602 0.55 -18.99 -14.09
C ARG A 602 -0.55 -18.98 -13.06
N HIS A 603 -0.76 -17.83 -12.43
CA HIS A 603 -1.69 -17.68 -11.31
C HIS A 603 -3.07 -17.26 -11.81
N PHE A 604 -4.10 -17.88 -11.25
CA PHE A 604 -5.49 -17.58 -11.54
C PHE A 604 -6.29 -17.58 -10.24
N SER A 605 -7.12 -16.56 -10.06
CA SER A 605 -8.10 -16.51 -8.98
C SER A 605 -9.27 -17.42 -9.32
N LEU A 606 -9.75 -18.14 -8.31
CA LEU A 606 -10.86 -19.08 -8.44
C LEU A 606 -12.19 -18.31 -8.57
N ALA A 607 -13.07 -18.76 -9.47
CA ALA A 607 -14.39 -18.17 -9.69
C ALA A 607 -15.50 -18.94 -8.96
N SER A 608 -15.39 -20.27 -8.91
CA SER A 608 -16.24 -21.15 -8.11
C SER A 608 -15.53 -22.45 -7.80
N ALA A 609 -15.98 -23.13 -6.73
CA ALA A 609 -15.49 -24.44 -6.36
C ALA A 609 -16.66 -25.31 -5.87
N ILE A 610 -16.87 -26.45 -6.53
CA ILE A 610 -17.97 -27.36 -6.25
C ILE A 610 -17.39 -28.74 -5.95
N GLU A 611 -17.83 -29.35 -4.87
CA GLU A 611 -17.51 -30.75 -4.57
C GLU A 611 -18.39 -31.65 -5.45
N VAL A 612 -17.76 -32.41 -6.35
CA VAL A 612 -18.47 -33.35 -7.24
C VAL A 612 -18.70 -34.68 -6.52
N ASN A 613 -17.68 -35.14 -5.79
CA ASN A 613 -17.71 -36.29 -4.89
C ASN A 613 -16.68 -36.08 -3.78
N LYS A 614 -16.64 -36.98 -2.78
CA LYS A 614 -15.75 -36.90 -1.60
C LYS A 614 -14.26 -36.67 -1.92
N ASN A 615 -13.81 -37.04 -3.13
CA ASN A 615 -12.41 -36.97 -3.54
C ASN A 615 -12.19 -36.13 -4.82
N THR A 616 -13.19 -35.44 -5.36
CA THR A 616 -13.04 -34.67 -6.61
C THR A 616 -13.76 -33.34 -6.50
N SER A 617 -12.99 -32.26 -6.69
CA SER A 617 -13.53 -30.91 -6.79
C SER A 617 -13.53 -30.44 -8.23
N ARG A 618 -14.61 -29.79 -8.64
CA ARG A 618 -14.69 -29.03 -9.89
C ARG A 618 -14.46 -27.57 -9.60
N LEU A 619 -13.47 -26.99 -10.28
CA LEU A 619 -13.02 -25.62 -10.09
C LEU A 619 -13.31 -24.81 -11.36
N GLU A 620 -13.88 -23.62 -11.21
CA GLU A 620 -14.16 -22.69 -12.30
C GLU A 620 -13.17 -21.53 -12.31
N PHE A 621 -12.71 -21.16 -13.50
CA PHE A 621 -11.85 -20.01 -13.73
C PHE A 621 -12.41 -19.14 -14.86
N ILE A 622 -12.27 -17.82 -14.72
CA ILE A 622 -12.53 -16.85 -15.79
C ILE A 622 -11.17 -16.45 -16.36
N VAL A 623 -10.88 -16.92 -17.56
CA VAL A 623 -9.57 -16.73 -18.21
C VAL A 623 -9.69 -15.70 -19.30
N LYS A 624 -8.92 -14.62 -19.19
CA LYS A 624 -8.78 -13.62 -20.25
C LYS A 624 -7.98 -14.19 -21.43
N THR A 625 -8.47 -14.01 -22.64
CA THR A 625 -7.79 -14.45 -23.84
C THR A 625 -6.82 -13.38 -24.35
N HIS A 626 -5.57 -13.80 -24.57
CA HIS A 626 -4.52 -12.99 -25.18
C HIS A 626 -4.17 -13.56 -26.56
N THR A 627 -4.01 -12.67 -27.55
CA THR A 627 -3.47 -13.02 -28.87
C THR A 627 -2.04 -13.54 -28.72
N LYS A 628 -1.74 -14.71 -29.28
CA LYS A 628 -0.45 -15.43 -29.13
C LYS A 628 -0.09 -15.81 -27.68
N GLY A 629 -1.04 -15.77 -26.74
CA GLY A 629 -0.83 -16.28 -25.39
C GLY A 629 -0.75 -17.81 -25.37
N LYS A 630 0.31 -18.39 -24.80
CA LYS A 630 0.50 -19.85 -24.67
C LYS A 630 -0.66 -20.55 -23.97
N PHE A 631 -1.16 -19.99 -22.86
CA PHE A 631 -2.28 -20.59 -22.16
C PHE A 631 -3.59 -20.33 -22.90
N SER A 632 -3.88 -19.08 -23.22
CA SER A 632 -5.19 -18.69 -23.75
C SER A 632 -5.44 -19.00 -25.22
N SER A 633 -4.45 -18.80 -26.08
CA SER A 633 -4.61 -18.96 -27.54
C SER A 633 -4.06 -20.27 -28.06
N GLU A 634 -3.10 -20.91 -27.38
CA GLU A 634 -2.49 -22.15 -27.84
C GLU A 634 -3.06 -23.36 -27.09
N PHE A 635 -3.00 -23.37 -25.75
CA PHE A 635 -3.58 -24.47 -24.97
C PHE A 635 -5.11 -24.47 -25.01
N LEU A 636 -5.78 -23.39 -24.57
CA LEU A 636 -7.25 -23.37 -24.49
C LEU A 636 -7.96 -23.47 -25.84
N SER A 637 -7.31 -23.17 -26.97
CA SER A 637 -7.92 -23.34 -28.30
C SER A 637 -7.99 -24.80 -28.74
N ILE A 638 -7.12 -25.66 -28.20
CA ILE A 638 -6.99 -27.08 -28.55
C ILE A 638 -7.40 -27.98 -27.36
N ALA A 639 -7.62 -27.42 -26.17
CA ALA A 639 -8.01 -28.16 -24.97
C ALA A 639 -9.40 -28.79 -25.14
N GLU A 640 -9.42 -30.06 -25.53
CA GLU A 640 -10.60 -30.92 -25.53
C GLU A 640 -10.97 -31.33 -24.09
N ILE A 641 -12.20 -31.80 -23.91
CA ILE A 641 -12.65 -32.38 -22.64
C ILE A 641 -11.73 -33.57 -22.31
N GLY A 642 -11.13 -33.56 -21.12
CA GLY A 642 -10.15 -34.54 -20.67
C GLY A 642 -8.69 -34.14 -20.90
N ALA A 643 -8.41 -32.96 -21.48
CA ALA A 643 -7.03 -32.47 -21.59
C ALA A 643 -6.37 -32.37 -20.21
N SER A 644 -5.20 -32.99 -20.08
CA SER A 644 -4.45 -33.05 -18.83
C SER A 644 -3.61 -31.80 -18.62
N LEU A 645 -3.59 -31.30 -17.39
CA LEU A 645 -2.77 -30.20 -16.94
C LEU A 645 -2.25 -30.43 -15.52
N ARG A 646 -1.31 -29.60 -15.10
CA ARG A 646 -0.75 -29.63 -13.74
C ARG A 646 -1.18 -28.37 -12.99
N VAL A 647 -1.82 -28.58 -11.85
CA VAL A 647 -2.35 -27.50 -11.00
C VAL A 647 -1.77 -27.58 -9.59
N ARG A 648 -1.50 -26.42 -9.00
CA ARG A 648 -1.25 -26.27 -7.57
C ARG A 648 -2.28 -25.32 -6.99
N LEU A 649 -2.97 -25.74 -5.95
CA LEU A 649 -4.00 -24.94 -5.28
C LEU A 649 -3.39 -24.20 -4.08
N SER A 650 -3.83 -22.96 -3.85
CA SER A 650 -3.43 -22.15 -2.69
C SER A 650 -4.61 -21.32 -2.17
N GLY A 651 -4.58 -20.93 -0.89
CA GLY A 651 -5.79 -20.40 -0.24
C GLY A 651 -5.63 -19.42 0.92
N GLN A 652 -4.47 -18.84 1.20
CA GLN A 652 -4.32 -18.12 2.48
C GLN A 652 -4.89 -16.68 2.51
N SER A 653 -5.00 -15.97 1.39
CA SER A 653 -5.36 -14.53 1.42
C SER A 653 -6.83 -14.25 1.66
N THR A 654 -7.73 -14.91 0.93
CA THR A 654 -9.18 -14.62 0.93
C THR A 654 -9.94 -15.37 2.03
N MET A 655 -9.33 -16.38 2.65
CA MET A 655 -10.00 -17.24 3.64
C MET A 655 -10.36 -16.51 4.92
N SER A 656 -9.52 -15.59 5.41
CA SER A 656 -9.84 -14.79 6.59
C SER A 656 -11.14 -14.00 6.41
N MET A 657 -11.41 -13.50 5.21
CA MET A 657 -12.64 -12.76 4.87
C MET A 657 -13.88 -13.67 4.79
N ILE A 658 -13.69 -14.92 4.37
CA ILE A 658 -14.76 -15.93 4.28
C ILE A 658 -15.09 -16.47 5.68
N GLU A 659 -14.07 -16.73 6.50
CA GLU A 659 -14.21 -17.17 7.90
C GLU A 659 -14.92 -16.11 8.76
N ASN A 660 -14.65 -14.82 8.52
CA ASN A 660 -15.33 -13.70 9.19
C ASN A 660 -16.68 -13.36 8.52
N PHE A 661 -17.57 -14.34 8.48
CA PHE A 661 -18.82 -14.32 7.72
C PHE A 661 -19.75 -13.13 8.02
N SER A 662 -19.84 -12.69 9.28
CA SER A 662 -20.72 -11.58 9.71
C SER A 662 -20.16 -10.19 9.39
N LYS A 663 -18.88 -10.06 9.04
CA LYS A 663 -18.26 -8.76 8.76
C LYS A 663 -18.60 -8.28 7.35
N PRO A 664 -18.91 -6.99 7.16
CA PRO A 664 -19.18 -6.44 5.84
C PRO A 664 -17.92 -6.42 4.97
N ILE A 665 -18.12 -6.45 3.64
CA ILE A 665 -17.02 -6.35 2.67
C ILE A 665 -17.27 -5.14 1.76
N ILE A 666 -16.21 -4.39 1.45
CA ILE A 666 -16.18 -3.44 0.34
C ILE A 666 -15.29 -4.07 -0.74
N ALA A 667 -15.87 -4.41 -1.88
CA ALA A 667 -15.18 -5.09 -2.98
C ALA A 667 -15.07 -4.18 -4.21
N PHE A 668 -13.88 -4.09 -4.78
CA PHE A 668 -13.61 -3.43 -6.04
C PHE A 668 -12.97 -4.40 -7.02
N ALA A 669 -13.56 -4.55 -8.20
CA ALA A 669 -13.09 -5.47 -9.22
C ALA A 669 -13.08 -4.84 -10.61
N THR A 670 -12.11 -5.22 -11.44
CA THR A 670 -12.12 -4.84 -12.86
C THR A 670 -11.95 -6.05 -13.79
N GLY A 671 -12.77 -6.14 -14.85
CA GLY A 671 -12.72 -7.22 -15.84
C GLY A 671 -12.77 -8.61 -15.21
N SER A 672 -11.74 -9.43 -15.45
CA SER A 672 -11.59 -10.78 -14.89
C SER A 672 -11.45 -10.83 -13.36
N GLY A 673 -11.17 -9.69 -12.71
CA GLY A 673 -11.18 -9.58 -11.24
C GLY A 673 -12.54 -9.83 -10.60
N ILE A 674 -13.60 -10.00 -11.41
CA ILE A 674 -14.91 -10.48 -10.92
C ILE A 674 -14.87 -11.94 -10.45
N ALA A 675 -13.90 -12.75 -10.89
CA ALA A 675 -13.77 -14.16 -10.49
C ALA A 675 -13.68 -14.35 -8.96
N PRO A 676 -12.71 -13.76 -8.24
CA PRO A 676 -12.65 -13.92 -6.79
C PRO A 676 -13.87 -13.34 -6.07
N VAL A 677 -14.50 -12.28 -6.60
CA VAL A 677 -15.77 -11.75 -6.05
C VAL A 677 -16.89 -12.78 -6.16
N LYS A 678 -17.03 -13.43 -7.31
CA LYS A 678 -17.99 -14.54 -7.51
C LYS A 678 -17.74 -15.65 -6.50
N TYR A 679 -16.48 -16.03 -6.29
CA TYR A 679 -16.12 -17.07 -5.32
C TYR A 679 -16.51 -16.68 -3.89
N ILE A 680 -16.21 -15.44 -3.45
CA ILE A 680 -16.59 -14.93 -2.11
C ILE A 680 -18.12 -14.98 -1.93
N LEU A 681 -18.89 -14.51 -2.92
CA LEU A 681 -20.35 -14.53 -2.89
C LEU A 681 -20.88 -15.96 -2.72
N GLN A 682 -20.37 -16.91 -3.50
CA GLN A 682 -20.78 -18.30 -3.42
C GLN A 682 -20.43 -18.98 -2.10
N GLN A 683 -19.24 -18.72 -1.54
CA GLN A 683 -18.88 -19.28 -0.23
C GLN A 683 -19.78 -18.73 0.88
N ARG A 684 -20.09 -17.43 0.85
CA ARG A 684 -21.03 -16.84 1.81
C ARG A 684 -22.45 -17.41 1.65
N LEU A 685 -22.93 -17.61 0.43
CA LEU A 685 -24.19 -18.30 0.15
C LEU A 685 -24.22 -19.71 0.73
N LYS A 686 -23.16 -20.49 0.52
CA LYS A 686 -23.04 -21.85 1.03
C LYS A 686 -23.10 -21.89 2.56
N ILE A 687 -22.32 -21.05 3.24
CA ILE A 687 -22.30 -20.95 4.71
C ILE A 687 -23.68 -20.57 5.26
N SER A 688 -24.36 -19.63 4.60
CA SER A 688 -25.72 -19.20 4.98
C SER A 688 -26.74 -20.35 4.89
N GLN A 689 -26.63 -21.20 3.85
CA GLN A 689 -27.56 -22.30 3.61
C GLN A 689 -27.30 -23.52 4.51
N GLU A 690 -26.03 -23.86 4.77
CA GLU A 690 -25.61 -25.06 5.51
C GLU A 690 -25.67 -24.89 7.05
N SER A 691 -25.82 -23.65 7.56
CA SER A 691 -25.88 -23.39 9.00
C SER A 691 -27.14 -23.98 9.67
N PRO A 692 -27.03 -24.76 10.77
CA PRO A 692 -28.15 -25.38 11.46
C PRO A 692 -29.20 -24.37 11.97
N SER A 693 -30.47 -24.75 11.90
CA SER A 693 -31.63 -23.90 12.25
C SER A 693 -31.60 -23.32 13.67
N SER A 694 -30.87 -23.91 14.62
CA SER A 694 -30.69 -23.41 15.99
C SER A 694 -29.63 -22.30 16.13
N LEU A 695 -28.71 -22.15 15.17
CA LEU A 695 -27.67 -21.09 15.13
C LEU A 695 -28.02 -19.93 14.20
N ARG A 696 -29.07 -20.07 13.37
CA ARG A 696 -29.51 -19.05 12.40
C ARG A 696 -30.01 -17.75 13.03
N GLN A 697 -30.38 -17.74 14.32
CA GLN A 697 -30.93 -16.54 14.96
C GLN A 697 -29.90 -15.40 15.15
N ASN A 698 -28.59 -15.63 14.98
CA ASN A 698 -27.55 -14.63 15.24
C ASN A 698 -26.45 -14.48 14.15
N LEU A 699 -26.60 -15.09 12.96
CA LEU A 699 -25.55 -15.11 11.93
C LEU A 699 -26.10 -14.72 10.55
N GLU A 700 -26.48 -13.46 10.38
CA GLU A 700 -26.71 -12.91 9.04
C GLU A 700 -25.36 -12.62 8.34
N PRO A 701 -25.23 -12.91 7.03
CA PRO A 701 -24.03 -12.55 6.26
C PRO A 701 -23.82 -11.04 6.30
N GLY A 702 -22.58 -10.62 6.55
CA GLY A 702 -22.23 -9.20 6.44
C GLY A 702 -22.46 -8.71 5.00
N PRO A 703 -23.04 -7.51 4.79
CA PRO A 703 -23.38 -7.02 3.45
C PRO A 703 -22.15 -6.64 2.64
N ILE A 704 -22.21 -6.86 1.33
CA ILE A 704 -21.14 -6.59 0.37
C ILE A 704 -21.46 -5.32 -0.43
N SER A 705 -20.59 -4.31 -0.34
CA SER A 705 -20.64 -3.15 -1.22
C SER A 705 -19.69 -3.37 -2.39
N LEU A 706 -20.22 -3.45 -3.60
CA LEU A 706 -19.50 -3.90 -4.78
C LEU A 706 -19.41 -2.82 -5.86
N PHE A 707 -18.18 -2.56 -6.31
CA PHE A 707 -17.84 -1.63 -7.40
C PHE A 707 -17.12 -2.41 -8.51
N VAL A 708 -17.71 -2.46 -9.71
CA VAL A 708 -17.18 -3.27 -10.82
C VAL A 708 -17.00 -2.44 -12.09
N GLY A 709 -15.78 -2.41 -12.62
CA GLY A 709 -15.47 -1.84 -13.93
C GLY A 709 -15.27 -2.93 -14.98
N PHE A 710 -15.91 -2.82 -16.15
CA PHE A 710 -15.79 -3.84 -17.20
C PHE A 710 -16.00 -3.25 -18.60
N ARG A 711 -15.61 -3.98 -19.65
CA ARG A 711 -15.90 -3.56 -21.02
C ARG A 711 -17.36 -3.89 -21.36
N GLY A 712 -18.01 -3.09 -22.22
CA GLY A 712 -19.41 -3.35 -22.59
C GLY A 712 -19.67 -4.77 -23.12
N GLU A 713 -18.70 -5.35 -23.82
CA GLU A 713 -18.74 -6.75 -24.31
C GLU A 713 -18.76 -7.82 -23.19
N ASP A 714 -18.33 -7.48 -21.97
CA ASP A 714 -18.27 -8.39 -20.83
C ASP A 714 -19.51 -8.32 -19.91
N THR A 715 -20.57 -7.61 -20.33
CA THR A 715 -21.79 -7.41 -19.52
C THR A 715 -22.42 -8.71 -19.05
N GLN A 716 -22.52 -9.71 -19.92
CA GLN A 716 -23.10 -11.01 -19.57
C GLN A 716 -22.26 -11.75 -18.51
N MET A 717 -20.93 -11.69 -18.61
CA MET A 717 -20.02 -12.31 -17.64
C MET A 717 -20.22 -11.74 -16.24
N VAL A 718 -20.36 -10.41 -16.13
CA VAL A 718 -20.57 -9.74 -14.84
C VAL A 718 -21.96 -10.05 -14.29
N SER A 719 -22.99 -10.03 -15.14
CA SER A 719 -24.36 -10.40 -14.74
C SER A 719 -24.43 -11.83 -14.19
N ASP A 720 -23.86 -12.81 -14.91
CA ASP A 720 -23.79 -14.21 -14.50
C ASP A 720 -23.06 -14.39 -13.16
N ALA A 721 -21.96 -13.65 -12.94
CA ALA A 721 -21.15 -13.75 -11.73
C ALA A 721 -21.88 -13.21 -10.48
N LEU A 722 -22.79 -12.25 -10.65
CA LEU A 722 -23.46 -11.56 -9.55
C LEU A 722 -24.89 -12.02 -9.30
N HIS A 723 -25.47 -12.82 -10.22
CA HIS A 723 -26.86 -13.23 -10.19
C HIS A 723 -27.34 -13.75 -8.81
N ASP A 724 -26.62 -14.72 -8.25
CA ASP A 724 -26.99 -15.35 -6.98
C ASP A 724 -26.84 -14.39 -5.78
N GLY A 725 -25.82 -13.52 -5.81
CA GLY A 725 -25.57 -12.51 -4.78
C GLY A 725 -26.64 -11.41 -4.75
N ILE A 726 -27.12 -10.99 -5.92
CA ILE A 726 -28.22 -10.02 -6.03
C ILE A 726 -29.53 -10.66 -5.56
N LYS A 727 -29.84 -11.88 -6.02
CA LYS A 727 -31.08 -12.59 -5.68
C LYS A 727 -31.22 -12.88 -4.18
N SER A 728 -30.11 -12.98 -3.47
CA SER A 728 -30.05 -13.26 -2.03
C SER A 728 -29.94 -12.01 -1.14
N ASN A 729 -30.04 -10.80 -1.71
CA ASN A 729 -29.88 -9.52 -1.00
C ASN A 729 -28.57 -9.39 -0.21
N MET A 730 -27.48 -10.03 -0.66
CA MET A 730 -26.17 -9.91 -0.01
C MET A 730 -25.43 -8.61 -0.37
N ILE A 731 -25.85 -7.96 -1.45
CA ILE A 731 -25.20 -6.77 -1.99
C ILE A 731 -26.01 -5.54 -1.58
N ASP A 732 -25.44 -4.67 -0.75
CA ASP A 732 -26.12 -3.44 -0.29
C ASP A 732 -25.83 -2.23 -1.18
N ILE A 733 -24.64 -2.20 -1.78
CA ILE A 733 -24.26 -1.23 -2.81
C ILE A 733 -23.82 -2.01 -4.03
N LEU A 734 -24.44 -1.76 -5.18
CA LEU A 734 -24.02 -2.32 -6.45
C LEU A 734 -23.76 -1.18 -7.44
N SER A 735 -22.50 -1.01 -7.82
CA SER A 735 -22.09 -0.05 -8.85
C SER A 735 -21.40 -0.78 -10.00
N LEU A 736 -22.05 -0.76 -11.16
CA LEU A 736 -21.57 -1.39 -12.39
C LEU A 736 -21.21 -0.30 -13.39
N THR A 737 -19.94 -0.26 -13.81
CA THR A 737 -19.42 0.76 -14.72
C THR A 737 -18.89 0.11 -16.01
N PRO A 738 -19.72 -0.01 -17.06
CA PRO A 738 -19.24 -0.41 -18.37
C PRO A 738 -18.36 0.69 -18.98
N SER A 739 -17.43 0.29 -19.86
CA SER A 739 -16.69 1.23 -20.71
C SER A 739 -17.64 2.20 -21.41
N ASN A 740 -17.33 3.49 -21.33
CA ASN A 740 -18.19 4.57 -21.81
C ASN A 740 -17.34 5.72 -22.39
N ASP A 741 -17.92 6.50 -23.30
CA ASP A 741 -17.24 7.60 -23.99
C ASP A 741 -16.84 8.74 -23.04
N LYS A 742 -17.60 8.90 -21.95
CA LYS A 742 -17.31 9.88 -20.89
C LYS A 742 -16.13 9.48 -20.00
N LYS A 743 -15.52 8.30 -20.24
CA LYS A 743 -14.40 7.73 -19.47
C LYS A 743 -14.68 7.61 -17.96
N TRP A 744 -15.94 7.48 -17.54
CA TRP A 744 -16.29 7.20 -16.15
C TRP A 744 -15.62 5.90 -15.70
N ARG A 745 -15.08 5.92 -14.49
CA ARG A 745 -14.31 4.82 -13.92
C ARG A 745 -14.99 4.25 -12.68
N ALA A 746 -14.94 2.93 -12.51
CA ALA A 746 -15.59 2.25 -11.40
C ALA A 746 -15.00 2.67 -10.03
N GLN A 747 -13.71 2.99 -9.98
CA GLN A 747 -13.09 3.49 -8.75
C GLN A 747 -13.66 4.82 -8.29
N ASP A 748 -14.23 5.63 -9.19
CA ASP A 748 -14.81 6.95 -8.87
C ASP A 748 -16.23 6.84 -8.34
N CYS A 749 -16.91 5.71 -8.57
CA CYS A 749 -18.29 5.51 -8.16
C CYS A 749 -18.49 5.44 -6.64
N VAL A 750 -17.42 5.36 -5.85
CA VAL A 750 -17.48 5.48 -4.38
C VAL A 750 -18.01 6.85 -3.93
N PHE A 751 -17.91 7.88 -4.78
CA PHE A 751 -18.43 9.22 -4.53
C PHE A 751 -19.90 9.40 -4.95
N ASN A 752 -20.56 8.36 -5.47
CA ASN A 752 -21.97 8.47 -5.82
C ASN A 752 -22.82 8.85 -4.59
N PRO A 753 -23.87 9.68 -4.77
CA PRO A 753 -24.73 10.12 -3.67
C PRO A 753 -25.26 8.94 -2.84
N GLY A 754 -25.11 9.02 -1.52
CA GLY A 754 -25.59 8.01 -0.57
C GLY A 754 -24.60 6.88 -0.23
N PHE A 755 -23.51 6.72 -0.98
CA PHE A 755 -22.52 5.66 -0.68
C PHE A 755 -21.56 6.05 0.43
N LYS A 756 -21.18 7.34 0.50
CA LYS A 756 -20.21 7.88 1.45
C LYS A 756 -20.47 7.49 2.90
N SER A 757 -21.67 7.72 3.41
CA SER A 757 -22.04 7.41 4.81
C SER A 757 -21.98 5.90 5.12
N THR A 758 -22.37 5.07 4.15
CA THR A 758 -22.30 3.61 4.28
C THR A 758 -20.85 3.12 4.29
N ILE A 759 -20.00 3.64 3.40
CA ILE A 759 -18.57 3.32 3.34
C ILE A 759 -17.87 3.76 4.63
N GLU A 760 -18.10 5.00 5.08
CA GLU A 760 -17.53 5.52 6.33
C GLU A 760 -17.93 4.68 7.54
N ARG A 761 -19.20 4.30 7.66
CA ARG A 761 -19.69 3.43 8.73
C ARG A 761 -19.01 2.06 8.70
N LYS A 762 -18.94 1.43 7.52
CA LYS A 762 -18.32 0.09 7.36
C LYS A 762 -16.85 0.08 7.78
N VAL A 763 -16.09 1.08 7.33
CA VAL A 763 -14.66 1.18 7.62
C VAL A 763 -14.40 1.54 9.08
N LYS A 764 -15.08 2.56 9.62
CA LYS A 764 -14.78 3.11 10.96
C LYS A 764 -15.47 2.37 12.12
N LYS A 765 -16.60 1.69 11.88
CA LYS A 765 -17.43 1.10 12.95
C LYS A 765 -17.64 -0.39 12.81
N ASP A 766 -17.86 -0.89 11.60
CA ASP A 766 -18.30 -2.30 11.42
C ASP A 766 -17.14 -3.30 11.25
N GLU A 767 -15.90 -2.84 11.38
CA GLU A 767 -14.69 -3.63 11.17
C GLU A 767 -14.69 -4.36 9.81
N CYS A 768 -15.06 -3.66 8.73
CA CYS A 768 -15.18 -4.28 7.41
C CYS A 768 -13.85 -4.83 6.87
N PHE A 769 -13.96 -5.70 5.86
CA PHE A 769 -12.86 -6.04 4.97
C PHE A 769 -12.95 -5.23 3.69
N VAL A 770 -11.80 -4.89 3.10
CA VAL A 770 -11.70 -4.33 1.75
C VAL A 770 -11.03 -5.36 0.85
N PHE A 771 -11.67 -5.69 -0.27
CA PHE A 771 -11.13 -6.58 -1.29
C PHE A 771 -10.96 -5.83 -2.60
N VAL A 772 -9.78 -5.86 -3.17
CA VAL A 772 -9.47 -5.19 -4.44
C VAL A 772 -8.85 -6.18 -5.40
N CYS A 773 -9.49 -6.40 -6.56
CA CYS A 773 -8.94 -7.21 -7.64
C CYS A 773 -8.98 -6.43 -8.96
N ALA A 774 -7.90 -5.71 -9.26
CA ALA A 774 -7.82 -4.81 -10.40
C ALA A 774 -6.39 -4.64 -10.91
N SER A 775 -6.20 -3.86 -11.98
CA SER A 775 -4.86 -3.40 -12.37
C SER A 775 -4.26 -2.51 -11.28
N SER A 776 -2.93 -2.45 -11.21
CA SER A 776 -2.22 -1.69 -10.15
C SER A 776 -2.65 -0.24 -10.09
N GLN A 777 -2.85 0.37 -11.26
CA GLN A 777 -3.34 1.75 -11.36
C GLN A 777 -4.74 1.91 -10.77
N ALA A 778 -5.69 1.06 -11.17
CA ALA A 778 -7.07 1.15 -10.70
C ALA A 778 -7.18 0.86 -9.19
N ALA A 779 -6.39 -0.08 -8.68
CA ALA A 779 -6.33 -0.40 -7.26
C ALA A 779 -5.81 0.79 -6.42
N ASN A 780 -4.73 1.44 -6.86
CA ASN A 780 -4.18 2.62 -6.22
C ASN A 780 -5.16 3.80 -6.23
N GLU A 781 -5.83 4.05 -7.36
CA GLU A 781 -6.84 5.11 -7.46
C GLU A 781 -8.06 4.83 -6.57
N PHE A 782 -8.52 3.57 -6.50
CA PHE A 782 -9.60 3.18 -5.58
C PHE A 782 -9.22 3.39 -4.11
N SER A 783 -8.02 2.99 -3.72
CA SER A 783 -7.48 3.24 -2.38
C SER A 783 -7.44 4.74 -2.06
N SER A 784 -6.93 5.56 -2.99
CA SER A 784 -6.91 7.02 -2.84
C SER A 784 -8.30 7.63 -2.71
N ASN A 785 -9.29 7.13 -3.47
CA ASN A 785 -10.66 7.60 -3.38
C ASN A 785 -11.31 7.20 -2.04
N LEU A 786 -11.03 6.00 -1.53
CA LEU A 786 -11.43 5.62 -0.17
C LEU A 786 -10.76 6.50 0.88
N ASN A 787 -9.48 6.83 0.73
CA ASN A 787 -8.78 7.74 1.65
C ASN A 787 -9.43 9.12 1.70
N ALA A 788 -9.87 9.63 0.54
CA ALA A 788 -10.59 10.91 0.46
C ALA A 788 -11.93 10.87 1.21
N ILE A 789 -12.66 9.75 1.14
CA ILE A 789 -13.92 9.55 1.86
C ILE A 789 -13.67 9.40 3.37
N ILE A 790 -12.79 8.48 3.77
CA ILE A 790 -12.59 8.14 5.19
C ILE A 790 -11.80 9.23 5.92
N GLY A 791 -10.89 9.92 5.22
CA GLY A 791 -9.98 10.94 5.75
C GLY A 791 -8.67 10.38 6.31
N VAL A 792 -8.43 9.07 6.19
CA VAL A 792 -7.21 8.37 6.64
C VAL A 792 -6.68 7.48 5.51
N ASP A 793 -5.46 6.98 5.66
CA ASP A 793 -4.93 5.90 4.82
C ASP A 793 -5.64 4.58 5.17
N VAL A 794 -6.55 4.13 4.30
CA VAL A 794 -7.40 2.96 4.47
C VAL A 794 -6.59 1.66 4.53
N GLN A 795 -5.45 1.59 3.86
CA GLN A 795 -4.59 0.41 3.89
C GLN A 795 -3.90 0.28 5.26
N LYS A 796 -3.44 1.41 5.82
CA LYS A 796 -2.89 1.45 7.19
C LYS A 796 -3.96 1.19 8.25
N GLU A 797 -5.15 1.76 8.09
CA GLU A 797 -6.30 1.59 8.99
C GLU A 797 -6.73 0.12 9.11
N LEU A 798 -6.89 -0.54 7.97
CA LEU A 798 -7.45 -1.89 7.93
C LEU A 798 -6.39 -2.98 8.12
N GLY A 799 -5.11 -2.69 7.83
CA GLY A 799 -4.03 -3.66 7.96
C GLY A 799 -4.32 -4.94 7.17
N ASP A 800 -4.35 -6.08 7.85
CA ASP A 800 -4.64 -7.38 7.25
C ASP A 800 -6.09 -7.53 6.72
N ARG A 801 -7.00 -6.60 7.06
CA ARG A 801 -8.37 -6.55 6.52
C ARG A 801 -8.45 -5.88 5.14
N TYR A 802 -7.38 -5.25 4.66
CA TYR A 802 -7.27 -4.75 3.29
C TYR A 802 -6.51 -5.77 2.44
N LEU A 803 -7.21 -6.40 1.50
CA LEU A 803 -6.68 -7.44 0.63
C LEU A 803 -6.66 -6.95 -0.81
N GLU A 804 -5.48 -6.99 -1.42
CA GLU A 804 -5.25 -6.52 -2.78
C GLU A 804 -4.67 -7.65 -3.65
N GLU A 805 -5.37 -7.99 -4.72
CA GLU A 805 -5.00 -8.95 -5.75
C GLU A 805 -4.78 -8.20 -7.07
N VAL A 806 -3.57 -7.67 -7.22
CA VAL A 806 -3.20 -6.89 -8.41
C VAL A 806 -2.66 -7.79 -9.50
N PHE A 807 -3.15 -7.60 -10.73
CA PHE A 807 -2.55 -8.21 -11.92
C PHE A 807 -1.83 -7.16 -12.76
N GLU A 808 -0.59 -7.48 -13.15
CA GLU A 808 0.15 -6.66 -14.12
C GLU A 808 -0.48 -6.82 -15.50
N VAL A 809 -0.72 -5.69 -16.18
CA VAL A 809 -1.05 -5.71 -17.60
C VAL A 809 0.22 -6.18 -18.31
N ALA A 810 0.19 -7.38 -18.90
CA ALA A 810 1.29 -7.87 -19.72
C ALA A 810 1.63 -6.77 -20.76
N GLN A 811 2.81 -6.16 -20.62
CA GLN A 811 3.36 -5.30 -21.66
C GLN A 811 3.56 -6.19 -22.88
N LEU A 812 2.82 -5.86 -23.95
CA LEU A 812 2.83 -6.57 -25.22
C LEU A 812 4.22 -6.54 -25.88
#